data_AF-A0A369UGE6-F1
#
_entry.id   AF-A0A369UGE6-F1
#
_cell.length_a   1.000
_cell.length_b   1.000
_cell.length_c   1.000
_cell.angle_alpha   90.00
_cell.angle_beta   90.00
_cell.angle_gamma   90.00
#
_symmetry.space_group_name_H-M   'P 1'
#
loop_
_entity.id
_entity.type
_entity.pdbx_description
1 polymer ?
#
loop_
_entity_poly.entity_id
_entity_poly.type
_entity_poly.pdbx_seq_one_letter_code
_entity_poly.pdbx_strand_id
1 'polypeptide(L)'
;METMYPTGPTEVPAAFTRPGPSYRRHAWLAVGGLLLFMLLYFALTAWFVMTGLGELMKLNSDGGFAQVAVGVGSLFLAFFMIKALFFIKKGGRNDGIELTRAEQPRLFAFLERIADEAGAPRPHKVYVTGRVNAAVFYDLSLLNLLFPSRKNLEIGLGLVNMLNLGEFKAVCAHEFGHFAQRSMAVGRWVYTTQQIAAHIVGRRDALDTFLRQLSRMDLRIAWVGWLLGLVIWALRAVVDVTFRLVVIAQRALSREMEMQADLVAVSLTGSDALVLALHRLQVVDDAWDRTMIFLRGEVANQRPPRDVFAVHQALAERLRLIYNDPDYGNRLQVPGEGAAAFRVFNSELAQPPRMWSTHPMNHERETNAKRIYLFAPADERSAWEVFDDSLDLRERMTRELAGKTEHAIAEPAETLKKLDEQFGREHLKPHYRGIYLGFSAVRQSARVEDLHERALITGPLHLEMLYPENIGDELGQLRSLETEHALLCSLRDRIYDAPDGVIRHRGRILKRSELPAAIAAVDVERAATRAGLETTLKRVRSLHLAAAAKLSPTWQEYLQGLLQLLHYADHSEANVRDAHAGLARTWQHATARGSINERGVRHILASANDVHRALTQVFSLASSVRPGAKILAELGEESWPALLGGYGLNAPVRANINEWLRLIDRWVNHTAGCLSALRRATLDELLLTETTVAAATHGTPAPVAPDLAPTIPDTYHTLAPGSERGRHEKLDFWHKFQTATGFFPGLARAVVAIAIVGSVLAVGWIVGRTTVTVYNGLARAVVATVDGHRVALAPHAHADVSVASRGDIHVTTLADDGELIEDFTAPVSQSDTQLVYTVAAASPLRQWTAVYGNWTAAPPHMLAPKRWQAVSAENMFTTPPDRIQSKSGGGTRTVLDAGDDDAPEYLVNQLQDKHAAEGMLLAHVRFDKPDSPHLLSWLGLAASVPGFDTAFAARRAHFPVEIVAMRAEQDLAKGPAHDVVCSRQRALADASPTQSDLAYLVTRCMPSGPARDQKFAEGYKRWPDSPWFANAAASMEGEHANYQAAFAAYQVAMSKSLVLRPGAALQALRLLRLLNPAAARQQQGDFARASPAVSNILLAEPGAAVPNGPGRSLVMLSNGQLDDAVTAAANTPMAGHVLRLAASSQGASTALRARAARLPPSEGIDEQTVWLAIAEGEDAGSPAIAAVLENIEKEYDTPGAVAKVQRFLALSRSGNAVAAEQALDGVPFLLRAQAYIAGSHLLGDRAPPNWRIYARGILFAVERPYLG
;
A
#
# COMPACT_ATOMS: atom_id res chain seq x y z
N MET A 1 41.67 42.60 35.44
CA MET A 1 41.03 41.28 35.19
C MET A 1 41.27 40.81 33.74
N GLU A 2 42.36 41.22 33.08
CA GLU A 2 42.57 41.03 31.63
C GLU A 2 43.35 39.76 31.22
N THR A 3 43.82 38.91 32.15
CA THR A 3 44.89 37.95 31.87
C THR A 3 44.49 36.48 31.64
N MET A 4 43.21 36.10 31.63
CA MET A 4 42.79 34.67 31.56
C MET A 4 42.13 34.23 30.25
N TYR A 5 42.19 35.05 29.20
CA TYR A 5 41.64 34.71 27.90
C TYR A 5 42.78 34.52 26.89
N PRO A 6 42.97 33.32 26.30
CA PRO A 6 43.99 33.09 25.29
C PRO A 6 43.81 34.02 24.09
N THR A 7 44.91 34.61 23.61
CA THR A 7 44.94 35.45 22.41
C THR A 7 44.53 34.66 21.17
N GLY A 8 43.66 35.25 20.35
CA GLY A 8 43.28 34.70 19.04
C GLY A 8 44.22 35.15 17.91
N PRO A 9 43.94 34.71 16.67
CA PRO A 9 44.67 35.15 15.48
C PRO A 9 44.44 36.64 15.19
N THR A 10 45.46 37.35 14.70
CA THR A 10 45.44 38.80 14.46
C THR A 10 44.71 39.23 13.18
N GLU A 11 44.70 38.40 12.13
CA GLU A 11 44.05 38.68 10.84
C GLU A 11 43.10 37.55 10.42
N VAL A 12 41.80 37.72 10.67
CA VAL A 12 40.76 36.78 10.21
C VAL A 12 40.02 37.38 9.02
N PRO A 13 39.95 36.71 7.85
CA PRO A 13 39.17 37.20 6.72
C PRO A 13 37.68 37.38 7.06
N ALA A 14 37.07 38.50 6.69
CA ALA A 14 35.67 38.83 7.06
C ALA A 14 34.60 37.82 6.58
N ALA A 15 34.93 36.98 5.60
CA ALA A 15 34.05 35.92 5.09
C ALA A 15 34.47 34.50 5.52
N PHE A 16 35.48 34.36 6.40
CA PHE A 16 36.07 33.08 6.77
C PHE A 16 35.06 32.10 7.39
N THR A 17 34.20 32.63 8.26
CA THR A 17 33.14 31.87 8.95
C THR A 17 31.80 31.93 8.22
N ARG A 18 31.72 32.27 6.92
CA ARG A 18 30.45 32.23 6.18
C ARG A 18 30.13 30.81 5.68
N PRO A 19 28.90 30.31 5.85
CA PRO A 19 28.52 28.99 5.36
C PRO A 19 28.64 28.90 3.84
N GLY A 20 29.31 27.85 3.36
CA GLY A 20 29.49 27.59 1.93
C GLY A 20 28.21 27.20 1.18
N PRO A 21 28.26 27.12 -0.16
CA PRO A 21 27.12 26.70 -0.98
C PRO A 21 26.68 25.26 -0.71
N SER A 22 27.62 24.35 -0.38
CA SER A 22 27.32 22.97 0.01
C SER A 22 26.44 22.93 1.27
N TYR A 23 26.83 23.66 2.32
CA TYR A 23 26.04 23.81 3.54
C TYR A 23 24.60 24.24 3.25
N ARG A 24 24.40 25.30 2.46
CA ARG A 24 23.06 25.82 2.13
C ARG A 24 22.21 24.80 1.39
N ARG A 25 22.79 24.09 0.43
CA ARG A 25 22.10 23.03 -0.32
C ARG A 25 21.67 21.89 0.59
N HIS A 26 22.56 21.37 1.43
CA HIS A 26 22.22 20.29 2.35
C HIS A 26 21.20 20.72 3.41
N ALA A 27 21.25 21.99 3.86
CA ALA A 27 20.23 22.55 4.75
C ALA A 27 18.85 22.57 4.10
N TRP A 28 18.74 23.07 2.85
CA TRP A 28 17.47 23.07 2.11
C TRP A 28 16.96 21.65 1.83
N LEU A 29 17.83 20.70 1.47
CA LEU A 29 17.44 19.31 1.25
C LEU A 29 16.95 18.65 2.54
N ALA A 30 17.60 18.89 3.68
CA ALA A 30 17.17 18.35 4.97
C ALA A 30 15.82 18.94 5.41
N VAL A 31 15.64 20.26 5.31
CA VAL A 31 14.38 20.94 5.65
C VAL A 31 13.26 20.54 4.71
N GLY A 32 13.48 20.60 3.40
CA GLY A 32 12.50 20.22 2.39
C GLY A 32 12.09 18.75 2.49
N GLY A 33 13.07 17.86 2.69
CA GLY A 33 12.80 16.43 2.91
C GLY A 33 12.00 16.16 4.18
N LEU A 34 12.31 16.87 5.27
CA LEU A 34 11.57 16.74 6.52
C LEU A 34 10.13 17.28 6.42
N LEU A 35 9.94 18.45 5.80
CA LEU A 35 8.60 19.01 5.58
C LEU A 35 7.76 18.12 4.66
N LEU A 36 8.35 17.60 3.59
CA LEU A 36 7.69 16.64 2.71
C LEU A 36 7.28 15.38 3.47
N PHE A 37 8.17 14.83 4.31
CA PHE A 37 7.86 13.68 5.15
C PHE A 37 6.68 13.97 6.09
N MET A 38 6.70 15.10 6.81
CA MET A 38 5.61 15.50 7.70
C MET A 38 4.29 15.65 6.94
N LEU A 39 4.31 16.34 5.79
CA LEU A 39 3.13 16.54 4.95
C LEU A 39 2.54 15.21 4.49
N LEU A 40 3.36 14.31 3.94
CA LEU A 40 2.91 13.00 3.47
C LEU A 40 2.37 12.13 4.63
N TYR A 41 3.02 12.19 5.80
CA TYR A 41 2.59 11.45 6.97
C TYR A 41 1.24 11.91 7.50
N PHE A 42 1.04 13.23 7.66
CA PHE A 42 -0.23 13.79 8.12
C PHE A 42 -1.33 13.64 7.08
N ALA A 43 -1.03 13.82 5.79
CA ALA A 43 -1.98 13.59 4.71
C ALA A 43 -2.48 12.14 4.69
N LEU A 44 -1.57 11.17 4.81
CA LEU A 44 -1.92 9.75 4.86
C LEU A 44 -2.73 9.40 6.12
N THR A 45 -2.38 9.99 7.27
CA THR A 45 -3.13 9.81 8.52
C THR A 45 -4.55 10.37 8.39
N ALA A 46 -4.69 11.60 7.89
CA ALA A 46 -5.98 12.25 7.68
C ALA A 46 -6.84 11.45 6.69
N TRP A 47 -6.23 10.92 5.62
CA TRP A 47 -6.90 10.04 4.66
C TRP A 47 -7.52 8.81 5.35
N PHE A 48 -6.75 8.06 6.15
CA PHE A 48 -7.28 6.89 6.86
C PHE A 48 -8.40 7.24 7.86
N VAL A 49 -8.32 8.40 8.54
CA VAL A 49 -9.39 8.89 9.42
C VAL A 49 -10.66 9.18 8.62
N MET A 50 -10.53 9.92 7.52
CA MET A 50 -11.67 10.29 6.67
C MET A 50 -12.34 9.06 6.04
N THR A 51 -11.55 8.13 5.49
CA THR A 51 -12.09 6.87 4.93
C THR A 51 -12.77 6.02 6.00
N GLY A 52 -12.15 5.87 7.17
CA GLY A 52 -12.71 5.06 8.25
C GLY A 52 -14.03 5.62 8.80
N LEU A 53 -14.11 6.93 9.03
CA LEU A 53 -15.35 7.59 9.45
C LEU A 53 -16.41 7.55 8.36
N GLY A 54 -16.03 7.77 7.10
CA GLY A 54 -16.95 7.73 5.96
C GLY A 54 -17.63 6.37 5.80
N GLU A 55 -16.87 5.26 5.88
CA GLU A 55 -17.44 3.91 5.77
C GLU A 55 -18.31 3.53 6.98
N LEU A 56 -17.94 3.95 8.19
CA LEU A 56 -18.77 3.67 9.37
C LEU A 56 -20.09 4.44 9.37
N MET A 57 -20.13 5.64 8.80
CA MET A 57 -21.37 6.41 8.65
C MET A 57 -22.36 5.75 7.66
N LYS A 58 -21.88 4.97 6.68
CA LYS A 58 -22.70 4.22 5.73
C LYS A 58 -23.41 2.99 6.33
N LEU A 59 -23.04 2.55 7.54
CA LEU A 59 -23.61 1.35 8.18
C LEU A 59 -25.06 1.50 8.63
N ASN A 60 -25.60 2.71 8.69
CA ASN A 60 -27.02 2.93 8.97
C ASN A 60 -27.96 2.57 7.80
N SER A 61 -27.41 2.22 6.62
CA SER A 61 -28.15 1.80 5.43
C SER A 61 -27.56 0.49 4.87
N ASP A 62 -28.07 -0.65 5.31
CA ASP A 62 -27.80 -2.02 4.79
C ASP A 62 -26.33 -2.34 4.41
N GLY A 63 -25.38 -1.94 5.26
CA GLY A 63 -23.95 -2.20 5.03
C GLY A 63 -23.54 -3.65 5.29
N GLY A 64 -22.95 -4.32 4.28
CA GLY A 64 -22.41 -5.67 4.40
C GLY A 64 -21.11 -5.74 5.22
N PHE A 65 -20.74 -6.96 5.68
CA PHE A 65 -19.53 -7.24 6.48
C PHE A 65 -18.23 -6.62 5.93
N ALA A 66 -18.11 -6.49 4.60
CA ALA A 66 -16.93 -5.91 3.96
C ALA A 66 -16.74 -4.41 4.27
N GLN A 67 -17.81 -3.62 4.36
CA GLN A 67 -17.74 -2.18 4.67
C GLN A 67 -17.34 -1.95 6.13
N VAL A 68 -17.88 -2.75 7.06
CA VAL A 68 -17.43 -2.76 8.46
C VAL A 68 -15.94 -3.06 8.54
N ALA A 69 -15.47 -4.09 7.82
CA ALA A 69 -14.07 -4.48 7.82
C ALA A 69 -13.14 -3.38 7.28
N VAL A 70 -13.54 -2.67 6.22
CA VAL A 70 -12.77 -1.54 5.64
C VAL A 70 -12.79 -0.32 6.56
N GLY A 71 -13.94 0.04 7.14
CA GLY A 71 -14.08 1.18 8.05
C GLY A 71 -13.26 0.99 9.34
N VAL A 72 -13.48 -0.14 10.02
CA VAL A 72 -12.72 -0.51 11.22
C VAL A 72 -11.23 -0.69 10.91
N GLY A 73 -10.89 -1.33 9.78
CA GLY A 73 -9.51 -1.48 9.32
C GLY A 73 -8.81 -0.14 9.08
N SER A 74 -9.48 0.83 8.46
CA SER A 74 -8.93 2.16 8.19
C SER A 74 -8.73 2.97 9.48
N LEU A 75 -9.70 2.95 10.40
CA LEU A 75 -9.54 3.59 11.72
C LEU A 75 -8.43 2.93 12.55
N PHE A 76 -8.28 1.61 12.45
CA PHE A 76 -7.18 0.90 13.10
C PHE A 76 -5.82 1.37 12.58
N LEU A 77 -5.68 1.56 11.26
CA LEU A 77 -4.45 2.10 10.65
C LEU A 77 -4.22 3.57 11.05
N ALA A 78 -5.27 4.39 11.10
CA ALA A 78 -5.19 5.77 11.59
C ALA A 78 -4.70 5.83 13.04
N PHE A 79 -5.29 5.01 13.93
CA PHE A 79 -4.86 4.90 15.32
C PHE A 79 -3.39 4.44 15.43
N PHE A 80 -2.98 3.48 14.59
CA PHE A 80 -1.60 3.01 14.53
C PHE A 80 -0.61 4.14 14.16
N MET A 81 -0.99 5.06 13.26
CA MET A 81 -0.18 6.24 12.95
C MET A 81 -0.21 7.25 14.10
N ILE A 82 -1.41 7.66 14.55
CA ILE A 82 -1.60 8.70 15.56
C ILE A 82 -0.91 8.38 16.89
N LYS A 83 -0.99 7.13 17.37
CA LYS A 83 -0.40 6.75 18.67
C LYS A 83 1.08 7.11 18.78
N ALA A 84 1.83 7.04 17.67
CA ALA A 84 3.27 7.27 17.66
C ALA A 84 3.65 8.72 18.01
N LEU A 85 2.72 9.66 17.83
CA LEU A 85 2.92 11.07 18.18
C LEU A 85 2.95 11.31 19.70
N PHE A 86 2.38 10.39 20.49
CA PHE A 86 2.22 10.57 21.94
C PHE A 86 3.29 9.87 22.81
N PHE A 87 4.10 8.97 22.24
CA PHE A 87 5.11 8.17 22.98
C PHE A 87 6.54 8.72 22.89
N ILE A 88 6.70 10.03 23.01
CA ILE A 88 8.03 10.66 23.03
C ILE A 88 8.61 10.54 24.44
N LYS A 89 9.75 9.85 24.56
CA LYS A 89 10.51 9.85 25.81
C LYS A 89 10.98 11.28 26.05
N LYS A 90 10.52 11.90 27.15
CA LYS A 90 11.25 13.03 27.75
C LYS A 90 12.68 12.55 27.93
N GLY A 91 13.66 13.28 27.39
CA GLY A 91 15.07 12.96 27.57
C GLY A 91 15.32 12.65 29.05
N GLY A 92 16.02 11.55 29.31
CA GLY A 92 16.33 11.12 30.67
C GLY A 92 16.98 12.24 31.47
N ARG A 93 16.77 12.21 32.80
CA ARG A 93 17.38 13.13 33.77
C ARG A 93 18.82 13.48 33.38
N ASN A 94 19.14 14.77 33.38
CA ASN A 94 20.51 15.25 33.25
C ASN A 94 21.33 14.71 34.42
N ASP A 95 22.17 13.70 34.20
CA ASP A 95 23.12 13.15 35.17
C ASP A 95 24.34 14.08 35.35
N GLY A 96 24.12 15.40 35.43
CA GLY A 96 25.18 16.42 35.47
C GLY A 96 24.86 17.56 36.44
N ILE A 97 25.90 18.24 36.92
CA ILE A 97 25.80 19.33 37.88
C ILE A 97 25.53 20.64 37.13
N GLU A 98 24.41 21.32 37.44
CA GLU A 98 24.14 22.67 36.92
C GLU A 98 25.05 23.68 37.62
N LEU A 99 25.80 24.47 36.84
CA LEU A 99 26.64 25.56 37.34
C LEU A 99 25.90 26.89 37.22
N THR A 100 25.97 27.71 38.27
CA THR A 100 25.42 29.07 38.26
C THR A 100 26.52 30.13 38.13
N ARG A 101 26.15 31.31 37.62
CA ARG A 101 27.07 32.45 37.51
C ARG A 101 27.65 32.89 38.86
N ALA A 102 26.88 32.72 39.94
CA ALA A 102 27.32 33.07 41.29
C ALA A 102 28.41 32.11 41.79
N GLU A 103 28.33 30.83 41.44
CA GLU A 103 29.33 29.82 41.81
C GLU A 103 30.60 29.90 40.97
N GLN A 104 30.48 30.19 39.66
CA GLN A 104 31.58 30.10 38.70
C GLN A 104 31.72 31.37 37.84
N PRO A 105 31.98 32.55 38.44
CA PRO A 105 31.99 33.83 37.71
C PRO A 105 33.05 33.90 36.59
N ARG A 106 34.23 33.30 36.77
CA ARG A 106 35.29 33.30 35.73
C ARG A 106 34.91 32.47 34.51
N LEU A 107 34.33 31.29 34.73
CA LEU A 107 33.83 30.43 33.65
C LEU A 107 32.76 31.13 32.82
N PHE A 108 31.77 31.74 33.46
CA PHE A 108 30.72 32.46 32.73
C PHE A 108 31.28 33.65 31.95
N ALA A 109 32.21 34.43 32.51
CA ALA A 109 32.87 35.51 31.79
C ALA A 109 33.67 35.03 30.57
N PHE A 110 34.39 33.90 30.71
CA PHE A 110 35.12 33.25 29.62
C PHE A 110 34.18 32.77 28.51
N LEU A 111 33.12 32.04 28.86
CA LEU A 111 32.13 31.53 27.91
C LEU A 111 31.36 32.65 27.20
N GLU A 112 31.01 33.73 27.91
CA GLU A 112 30.35 34.89 27.33
C GLU A 112 31.23 35.63 26.34
N ARG A 113 32.52 35.77 26.63
CA ARG A 113 33.46 36.35 25.69
C ARG A 113 33.61 35.51 24.42
N ILE A 114 33.67 34.17 24.55
CA ILE A 114 33.65 33.28 23.37
C ILE A 114 32.34 33.45 22.60
N ALA A 115 31.20 33.51 23.28
CA ALA A 115 29.90 33.70 22.63
C ALA A 115 29.84 35.03 21.86
N ASP A 116 30.30 36.12 22.47
CA ASP A 116 30.31 37.45 21.87
C ASP A 116 31.28 37.50 20.66
N GLU A 117 32.49 36.92 20.77
CA GLU A 117 33.46 36.83 19.66
C GLU A 117 33.00 35.90 18.52
N ALA A 118 32.28 34.82 18.83
CA ALA A 118 31.73 33.88 17.85
C ALA A 118 30.42 34.38 17.19
N GLY A 119 29.86 35.50 17.65
CA GLY A 119 28.55 35.99 17.21
C GLY A 119 27.39 35.04 17.58
N ALA A 120 27.53 34.34 18.70
CA ALA A 120 26.64 33.29 19.17
C ALA A 120 25.79 33.76 20.36
N PRO A 121 24.53 33.27 20.52
CA PRO A 121 23.75 33.53 21.72
C PRO A 121 24.41 32.90 22.96
N ARG A 122 24.34 33.61 24.09
CA ARG A 122 24.84 33.12 25.39
C ARG A 122 24.08 31.87 25.87
N PRO A 123 24.74 30.94 26.60
CA PRO A 123 24.10 29.72 27.06
C PRO A 123 23.03 30.02 28.12
N HIS A 124 21.90 29.31 28.06
CA HIS A 124 20.84 29.50 29.06
C HIS A 124 21.20 28.89 30.41
N LYS A 125 21.76 27.67 30.37
CA LYS A 125 22.29 26.93 31.51
C LYS A 125 23.59 26.23 31.11
N VAL A 126 24.50 26.11 32.06
CA VAL A 126 25.77 25.39 31.90
C VAL A 126 25.75 24.18 32.83
N TYR A 127 25.96 23.00 32.29
CA TYR A 127 26.05 21.75 33.02
C TYR A 127 27.46 21.20 32.92
N VAL A 128 27.95 20.59 33.99
CA VAL A 128 29.17 19.79 33.94
C VAL A 128 28.88 18.32 34.15
N THR A 129 29.60 17.46 33.44
CA THR A 129 29.50 16.00 33.54
C THR A 129 30.90 15.39 33.68
N GLY A 130 31.00 14.09 33.98
CA GLY A 130 32.30 13.41 34.01
C GLY A 130 32.90 13.14 32.63
N ARG A 131 32.16 13.36 31.54
CA ARG A 131 32.55 12.87 30.20
C ARG A 131 33.80 13.57 29.65
N VAL A 132 34.45 12.96 28.66
CA VAL A 132 35.49 13.60 27.83
C VAL A 132 34.81 14.22 26.60
N ASN A 133 33.88 15.14 26.83
CA ASN A 133 33.14 15.77 25.74
C ASN A 133 32.56 17.13 26.15
N ALA A 134 32.40 18.03 25.19
CA ALA A 134 31.58 19.24 25.33
C ALA A 134 30.44 19.14 24.31
N ALA A 135 29.24 19.58 24.68
CA ALA A 135 28.09 19.46 23.79
C ALA A 135 27.05 20.55 24.01
N VAL A 136 26.48 21.07 22.93
CA VAL A 136 25.26 21.87 22.98
C VAL A 136 24.02 20.98 22.96
N PHE A 137 23.13 21.16 23.94
CA PHE A 137 21.86 20.42 23.98
C PHE A 137 20.66 21.32 24.32
N TYR A 138 19.45 20.76 24.23
CA TYR A 138 18.20 21.46 24.48
C TYR A 138 17.15 20.54 25.11
N ASP A 139 16.19 21.12 25.82
CA ASP A 139 15.05 20.39 26.35
C ASP A 139 14.12 19.94 25.20
N LEU A 140 13.81 18.64 25.17
CA LEU A 140 12.97 18.02 24.14
C LEU A 140 11.50 18.06 24.59
N SER A 141 10.64 18.72 23.81
CA SER A 141 9.18 18.72 23.97
C SER A 141 8.50 18.87 22.60
N LEU A 142 7.29 18.32 22.44
CA LEU A 142 6.46 18.52 21.23
C LEU A 142 6.13 20.00 20.98
N LEU A 143 5.98 20.78 22.05
CA LEU A 143 5.78 22.23 21.97
C LEU A 143 6.99 22.93 21.31
N ASN A 144 8.19 22.34 21.40
CA ASN A 144 9.41 22.88 20.80
C ASN A 144 9.54 22.61 19.29
N LEU A 145 8.56 21.95 18.65
CA LEU A 145 8.39 21.95 17.19
C LEU A 145 7.83 23.30 16.69
N LEU A 146 6.99 23.95 17.49
CA LEU A 146 6.34 25.22 17.15
C LEU A 146 7.05 26.43 17.79
N PHE A 147 7.74 26.24 18.92
CA PHE A 147 8.43 27.30 19.65
C PHE A 147 9.95 27.05 19.79
N PRO A 148 10.79 28.10 19.70
CA PRO A 148 12.24 27.95 19.87
C PRO A 148 12.61 27.63 21.33
N SER A 149 13.28 26.49 21.54
CA SER A 149 13.84 26.14 22.86
C SER A 149 15.18 26.83 23.12
N ARG A 150 15.46 27.10 24.39
CA ARG A 150 16.74 27.66 24.86
C ARG A 150 17.85 26.60 24.76
N LYS A 151 19.08 27.02 24.44
CA LYS A 151 20.26 26.16 24.28
C LYS A 151 21.04 26.10 25.60
N ASN A 152 21.39 24.90 26.04
CA ASN A 152 22.22 24.63 27.21
C ASN A 152 23.59 24.12 26.75
N LEU A 153 24.63 24.36 27.54
CA LEU A 153 25.99 23.90 27.29
C LEU A 153 26.35 22.82 28.30
N GLU A 154 26.86 21.67 27.84
CA GLU A 154 27.49 20.63 28.64
C GLU A 154 29.01 20.73 28.51
N ILE A 155 29.72 20.74 29.64
CA ILE A 155 31.18 20.70 29.69
C ILE A 155 31.61 19.48 30.50
N GLY A 156 32.22 18.51 29.84
CA GLY A 156 32.76 17.33 30.48
C GLY A 156 34.06 17.63 31.23
N LEU A 157 34.09 17.43 32.54
CA LEU A 157 35.26 17.68 33.37
C LEU A 157 36.44 16.75 33.06
N GLY A 158 36.17 15.57 32.47
CA GLY A 158 37.23 14.69 31.97
C GLY A 158 38.06 15.34 30.86
N LEU A 159 37.44 16.20 30.03
CA LEU A 159 38.14 16.98 29.01
C LEU A 159 38.95 18.13 29.63
N VAL A 160 38.37 18.84 30.61
CA VAL A 160 39.00 19.98 31.30
C VAL A 160 40.27 19.53 32.00
N ASN A 161 40.26 18.31 32.54
CA ASN A 161 41.38 17.76 33.29
C ASN A 161 42.66 17.54 32.49
N MET A 162 42.53 17.36 31.17
CA MET A 162 43.66 17.00 30.30
C MET A 162 43.96 18.04 29.22
N LEU A 163 43.04 18.95 28.90
CA LEU A 163 43.30 20.01 27.92
C LEU A 163 43.96 21.24 28.55
N ASN A 164 44.81 21.92 27.78
CA ASN A 164 45.25 23.27 28.14
C ASN A 164 44.17 24.31 27.80
N LEU A 165 44.39 25.55 28.23
CA LEU A 165 43.44 26.64 28.09
C LEU A 165 43.17 27.01 26.62
N GLY A 166 44.18 26.92 25.75
CA GLY A 166 44.01 27.16 24.31
C GLY A 166 43.16 26.09 23.62
N GLU A 167 43.42 24.81 23.92
CA GLU A 167 42.64 23.65 23.45
C GLU A 167 41.21 23.71 23.99
N PHE A 168 41.03 24.04 25.27
CA PHE A 168 39.71 24.21 25.89
C PHE A 168 38.93 25.37 25.26
N LYS A 169 39.59 26.50 24.99
CA LYS A 169 38.99 27.61 24.22
C LYS A 169 38.56 27.13 22.84
N ALA A 170 39.37 26.32 22.16
CA ALA A 170 39.04 25.82 20.81
C ALA A 170 37.81 24.90 20.83
N VAL A 171 37.73 23.97 21.80
CA VAL A 171 36.55 23.10 21.99
C VAL A 171 35.32 23.94 22.33
N CYS A 172 35.41 24.89 23.26
CA CYS A 172 34.28 25.76 23.58
C CYS A 172 33.85 26.62 22.37
N ALA A 173 34.80 27.19 21.63
CA ALA A 173 34.54 27.99 20.44
C ALA A 173 33.87 27.16 19.32
N HIS A 174 34.22 25.88 19.19
CA HIS A 174 33.53 24.95 18.31
C HIS A 174 32.06 24.78 18.73
N GLU A 175 31.80 24.51 20.01
CA GLU A 175 30.43 24.42 20.54
C GLU A 175 29.65 25.72 20.31
N PHE A 176 30.27 26.89 20.51
CA PHE A 176 29.65 28.19 20.21
C PHE A 176 29.44 28.42 18.71
N GLY A 177 30.23 27.79 17.85
CA GLY A 177 29.95 27.66 16.42
C GLY A 177 28.59 27.01 16.17
N HIS A 178 28.23 25.97 16.92
CA HIS A 178 26.87 25.40 16.90
C HIS A 178 25.83 26.35 17.53
N PHE A 179 26.17 27.16 18.54
CA PHE A 179 25.25 28.18 19.06
C PHE A 179 24.87 29.23 17.99
N ALA A 180 25.81 29.69 17.16
CA ALA A 180 25.56 30.67 16.10
C ALA A 180 24.75 30.11 14.91
N GLN A 181 24.80 28.79 14.68
CA GLN A 181 24.12 28.16 13.55
C GLN A 181 22.59 28.08 13.75
N ARG A 182 21.85 28.70 12.82
CA ARG A 182 20.37 28.60 12.76
C ARG A 182 19.87 27.21 12.35
N SER A 183 20.67 26.46 11.57
CA SER A 183 20.33 25.10 11.11
C SER A 183 20.28 24.04 12.21
N MET A 184 20.74 24.37 13.42
CA MET A 184 20.54 23.52 14.62
C MET A 184 19.07 23.22 14.92
N ALA A 185 18.14 24.11 14.53
CA ALA A 185 16.71 23.83 14.63
C ALA A 185 16.27 22.63 13.76
N VAL A 186 16.93 22.43 12.61
CA VAL A 186 16.66 21.31 11.70
C VAL A 186 17.07 19.99 12.34
N GLY A 187 18.25 19.93 12.98
CA GLY A 187 18.72 18.74 13.70
C GLY A 187 17.74 18.30 14.79
N ARG A 188 17.14 19.25 15.51
CA ARG A 188 16.09 19.01 16.51
C ARG A 188 14.82 18.42 15.91
N TRP A 189 14.27 19.05 14.88
CA TRP A 189 13.04 18.55 14.25
C TRP A 189 13.26 17.15 13.68
N VAL A 190 14.43 16.90 13.09
CA VAL A 190 14.80 15.55 12.63
C VAL A 190 14.91 14.58 13.79
N TYR A 191 15.52 14.96 14.92
CA TYR A 191 15.62 14.09 16.10
C TYR A 191 14.25 13.75 16.70
N THR A 192 13.34 14.72 16.83
CA THR A 192 11.96 14.47 17.28
C THR A 192 11.24 13.55 16.30
N THR A 193 11.38 13.80 15.00
CA THR A 193 10.79 12.97 13.94
C THR A 193 11.43 11.56 13.91
N GLN A 194 12.71 11.44 14.26
CA GLN A 194 13.41 10.16 14.41
C GLN A 194 12.83 9.35 15.55
N GLN A 195 12.52 9.96 16.69
CA GLN A 195 11.87 9.24 17.78
C GLN A 195 10.49 8.74 17.36
N ILE A 196 9.70 9.54 16.64
CA ILE A 196 8.39 9.15 16.11
C ILE A 196 8.55 7.99 15.11
N ALA A 197 9.43 8.12 14.11
CA ALA A 197 9.70 7.09 13.11
C ALA A 197 10.23 5.79 13.74
N ALA A 198 11.17 5.89 14.68
CA ALA A 198 11.72 4.74 15.40
C ALA A 198 10.64 4.03 16.25
N HIS A 199 9.69 4.77 16.83
CA HIS A 199 8.57 4.16 17.54
C HIS A 199 7.64 3.39 16.60
N ILE A 200 7.33 3.96 15.44
CA ILE A 200 6.46 3.34 14.42
C ILE A 200 7.08 2.06 13.87
N VAL A 201 8.38 2.12 13.53
CA VAL A 201 9.10 1.03 12.86
C VAL A 201 9.56 -0.04 13.85
N GLY A 202 10.10 0.36 15.00
CA GLY A 202 10.85 -0.52 15.89
C GLY A 202 10.05 -1.16 17.01
N ARG A 203 8.99 -0.52 17.51
CA ARG A 203 8.24 -1.04 18.66
C ARG A 203 7.07 -1.91 18.19
N ARG A 204 7.13 -3.19 18.57
CA ARG A 204 6.01 -4.12 18.41
C ARG A 204 5.16 -4.07 19.65
N ASP A 205 3.94 -3.61 19.49
CA ASP A 205 3.08 -3.20 20.60
C ASP A 205 1.91 -4.16 20.78
N ALA A 206 1.01 -3.86 21.72
CA ALA A 206 -0.22 -4.63 21.96
C ALA A 206 -1.04 -4.86 20.68
N LEU A 207 -1.02 -3.93 19.73
CA LEU A 207 -1.68 -4.05 18.41
C LEU A 207 -1.07 -5.18 17.55
N ASP A 208 0.25 -5.37 17.56
CA ASP A 208 0.89 -6.48 16.84
C ASP A 208 0.61 -7.83 17.51
N THR A 209 0.37 -7.83 18.82
CA THR A 209 -0.08 -9.02 19.55
C THR A 209 -1.53 -9.36 19.23
N PHE A 210 -2.41 -8.35 19.19
CA PHE A 210 -3.80 -8.49 18.77
C PHE A 210 -3.90 -9.02 17.33
N LEU A 211 -3.15 -8.44 16.38
CA LEU A 211 -3.12 -8.92 14.99
C LEU A 211 -2.64 -10.37 14.89
N ARG A 212 -1.62 -10.76 15.67
CA ARG A 212 -1.15 -12.16 15.71
C ARG A 212 -2.18 -13.11 16.29
N GLN A 213 -2.97 -12.68 17.27
CA GLN A 213 -4.09 -13.45 17.79
C GLN A 213 -5.20 -13.59 16.75
N LEU A 214 -5.60 -12.49 16.11
CA LEU A 214 -6.59 -12.47 15.03
C LEU A 214 -6.18 -13.37 13.85
N SER A 215 -4.90 -13.33 13.48
CA SER A 215 -4.30 -14.14 12.41
C SER A 215 -4.24 -15.65 12.72
N ARG A 216 -4.53 -16.06 13.96
CA ARG A 216 -4.54 -17.46 14.43
C ARG A 216 -5.95 -17.97 14.74
N MET A 217 -6.97 -17.13 14.60
CA MET A 217 -8.36 -17.53 14.71
C MET A 217 -8.79 -18.34 13.47
N ASP A 218 -10.07 -18.71 13.40
CA ASP A 218 -10.68 -19.39 12.26
C ASP A 218 -10.30 -18.71 10.92
N LEU A 219 -10.10 -19.53 9.88
CA LEU A 219 -9.66 -19.12 8.54
C LEU A 219 -10.56 -18.01 7.95
N ARG A 220 -11.83 -17.95 8.35
CA ARG A 220 -12.81 -16.92 7.95
C ARG A 220 -12.45 -15.50 8.40
N ILE A 221 -11.66 -15.36 9.47
CA ILE A 221 -11.27 -14.07 10.07
C ILE A 221 -9.77 -13.84 9.93
N ALA A 222 -8.97 -14.92 9.93
CA ALA A 222 -7.51 -14.85 9.88
C ALA A 222 -6.96 -14.06 8.68
N TRP A 223 -7.62 -14.12 7.52
CA TRP A 223 -7.20 -13.40 6.32
C TRP A 223 -7.22 -11.86 6.51
N VAL A 224 -8.14 -11.33 7.33
CA VAL A 224 -8.19 -9.90 7.68
C VAL A 224 -6.96 -9.51 8.49
N GLY A 225 -6.56 -10.37 9.44
CA GLY A 225 -5.34 -10.20 10.22
C GLY A 225 -4.07 -10.24 9.36
N TRP A 226 -4.00 -11.16 8.39
CA TRP A 226 -2.88 -11.24 7.44
C TRP A 226 -2.80 -10.01 6.54
N LEU A 227 -3.94 -9.54 6.02
CA LEU A 227 -4.01 -8.36 5.17
C LEU A 227 -3.59 -7.10 5.94
N LEU A 228 -4.16 -6.85 7.12
CA LEU A 228 -3.76 -5.73 7.99
C LEU A 228 -2.28 -5.82 8.37
N GLY A 229 -1.78 -7.02 8.68
CA GLY A 229 -0.37 -7.26 8.96
C GLY A 229 0.54 -6.88 7.78
N LEU A 230 0.14 -7.20 6.55
CA LEU A 230 0.85 -6.84 5.32
C LEU A 230 0.84 -5.32 5.09
N VAL A 231 -0.30 -4.65 5.27
CA VAL A 231 -0.41 -3.20 5.11
C VAL A 231 0.44 -2.47 6.15
N ILE A 232 0.41 -2.90 7.41
CA ILE A 232 1.23 -2.29 8.47
C ILE A 232 2.72 -2.52 8.22
N TRP A 233 3.10 -3.71 7.74
CA TRP A 233 4.47 -3.96 7.30
C TRP A 233 4.88 -2.99 6.18
N ALA A 234 4.01 -2.78 5.18
CA ALA A 234 4.27 -1.86 4.09
C ALA A 234 4.35 -0.40 4.57
N LEU A 235 3.45 0.06 5.44
CA LEU A 235 3.49 1.39 6.05
C LEU A 235 4.79 1.62 6.84
N ARG A 236 5.17 0.66 7.70
CA ARG A 236 6.46 0.71 8.43
C ARG A 236 7.63 0.76 7.45
N ALA A 237 7.57 0.00 6.36
CA ALA A 237 8.63 -0.02 5.37
C ALA A 237 8.77 1.31 4.60
N VAL A 238 7.65 1.93 4.19
CA VAL A 238 7.63 3.26 3.54
C VAL A 238 8.13 4.33 4.50
N VAL A 239 7.66 4.34 5.76
CA VAL A 239 8.12 5.29 6.77
C VAL A 239 9.61 5.15 7.03
N ASP A 240 10.12 3.93 7.20
CA ASP A 240 11.56 3.67 7.39
C ASP A 240 12.40 4.15 6.19
N VAL A 241 12.00 3.83 4.96
CA VAL A 241 12.74 4.23 3.75
C VAL A 241 12.73 5.76 3.58
N THR A 242 11.56 6.38 3.66
CA THR A 242 11.42 7.84 3.49
C THR A 242 12.19 8.58 4.58
N PHE A 243 12.12 8.09 5.82
CA PHE A 243 12.85 8.67 6.92
C PHE A 243 14.37 8.49 6.80
N ARG A 244 14.86 7.34 6.30
CA ARG A 244 16.30 7.15 6.01
C ARG A 244 16.81 8.20 5.02
N LEU A 245 16.04 8.58 4.00
CA LEU A 245 16.43 9.66 3.07
C LEU A 245 16.59 10.99 3.81
N VAL A 246 15.68 11.32 4.72
CA VAL A 246 15.77 12.51 5.57
C VAL A 246 17.01 12.45 6.47
N VAL A 247 17.30 11.30 7.09
CA VAL A 247 18.49 11.09 7.93
C VAL A 247 19.78 11.22 7.12
N ILE A 248 19.82 10.72 5.89
CA ILE A 248 20.99 10.87 5.00
C ILE A 248 21.26 12.35 4.71
N ALA A 249 20.21 13.10 4.36
CA ALA A 249 20.31 14.54 4.13
C ALA A 249 20.72 15.29 5.41
N GLN A 250 20.15 14.92 6.56
CA GLN A 250 20.49 15.51 7.86
C GLN A 250 21.94 15.20 8.28
N ARG A 251 22.44 13.98 8.06
CA ARG A 251 23.84 13.63 8.37
C ARG A 251 24.81 14.38 7.47
N ALA A 252 24.47 14.58 6.20
CA ALA A 252 25.25 15.44 5.31
C ALA A 252 25.29 16.89 5.81
N LEU A 253 24.15 17.43 6.25
CA LEU A 253 24.09 18.73 6.91
C LEU A 253 24.91 18.76 8.21
N SER A 254 24.84 17.71 9.04
CA SER A 254 25.58 17.60 10.31
C SER A 254 27.08 17.73 10.07
N ARG A 255 27.64 17.04 9.07
CA ARG A 255 29.07 17.18 8.73
C ARG A 255 29.45 18.59 8.29
N GLU A 256 28.60 19.23 7.48
CA GLU A 256 28.82 20.62 7.07
C GLU A 256 28.71 21.59 8.27
N MET A 257 27.85 21.29 9.24
CA MET A 257 27.73 22.04 10.50
C MET A 257 28.99 21.92 11.37
N GLU A 258 29.59 20.75 11.46
CA GLU A 258 30.85 20.50 12.17
C GLU A 258 32.02 21.25 11.52
N MET A 259 32.17 21.13 10.19
CA MET A 259 33.19 21.88 9.43
C MET A 259 33.04 23.39 9.61
N GLN A 260 31.80 23.86 9.66
CA GLN A 260 31.51 25.27 9.88
C GLN A 260 31.81 25.70 11.33
N ALA A 261 31.54 24.85 12.32
CA ALA A 261 31.89 25.09 13.72
C ALA A 261 33.42 25.09 13.92
N ASP A 262 34.15 24.22 13.21
CA ASP A 262 35.61 24.21 13.17
C ASP A 262 36.18 25.54 12.66
N LEU A 263 35.61 26.12 11.59
CA LEU A 263 36.05 27.43 11.09
C LEU A 263 35.79 28.55 12.10
N VAL A 264 34.70 28.47 12.88
CA VAL A 264 34.45 29.42 13.98
C VAL A 264 35.51 29.24 15.06
N ALA A 265 35.81 28.02 15.50
CA ALA A 265 36.87 27.76 16.46
C ALA A 265 38.22 28.30 15.98
N VAL A 266 38.61 28.00 14.73
CA VAL A 266 39.85 28.46 14.11
C VAL A 266 39.92 29.99 14.02
N SER A 267 38.79 30.68 13.80
CA SER A 267 38.78 32.14 13.81
C SER A 267 39.03 32.77 15.19
N LEU A 268 38.79 32.03 16.27
CA LEU A 268 38.99 32.51 17.65
C LEU A 268 40.30 32.00 18.27
N THR A 269 40.83 30.86 17.82
CA THR A 269 41.97 30.17 18.47
C THR A 269 43.12 29.79 17.54
N GLY A 270 43.01 30.06 16.24
CA GLY A 270 43.99 29.63 15.24
C GLY A 270 43.80 28.17 14.80
N SER A 271 44.50 27.77 13.74
CA SER A 271 44.31 26.47 13.08
C SER A 271 44.79 25.28 13.91
N ASP A 272 45.83 25.46 14.76
CA ASP A 272 46.49 24.33 15.43
C ASP A 272 45.80 23.91 16.73
N ALA A 273 45.20 24.84 17.49
CA ALA A 273 44.59 24.52 18.79
C ALA A 273 43.46 23.49 18.68
N LEU A 274 42.61 23.60 17.66
CA LEU A 274 41.54 22.63 17.38
C LEU A 274 42.12 21.25 16.97
N VAL A 275 43.11 21.23 16.09
CA VAL A 275 43.72 19.98 15.57
C VAL A 275 44.41 19.21 16.69
N LEU A 276 45.17 19.91 17.54
CA LEU A 276 45.84 19.33 18.70
C LEU A 276 44.82 18.83 19.75
N ALA A 277 43.75 19.57 19.98
CA ALA A 277 42.66 19.13 20.85
C ALA A 277 42.02 17.82 20.33
N LEU A 278 41.72 17.73 19.03
CA LEU A 278 41.15 16.52 18.42
C LEU A 278 42.07 15.29 18.55
N HIS A 279 43.37 15.49 18.42
CA HIS A 279 44.35 14.41 18.59
C HIS A 279 44.38 13.95 20.05
N ARG A 280 44.40 14.90 20.98
CA ARG A 280 44.51 14.62 22.42
C ARG A 280 43.26 13.94 22.97
N LEU A 281 42.07 14.31 22.50
CA LEU A 281 40.80 13.74 22.97
C LEU A 281 40.76 12.21 22.87
N GLN A 282 41.39 11.59 21.86
CA GLN A 282 41.44 10.12 21.73
C GLN A 282 42.15 9.44 22.90
N VAL A 283 43.29 10.00 23.33
CA VAL A 283 44.07 9.48 24.46
C VAL A 283 43.36 9.75 25.78
N VAL A 284 42.73 10.92 25.89
CA VAL A 284 41.99 11.34 27.09
C VAL A 284 40.79 10.44 27.34
N ASP A 285 40.08 10.04 26.28
CA ASP A 285 38.92 9.14 26.35
C ASP A 285 39.32 7.71 26.79
N ASP A 286 40.39 7.13 26.22
CA ASP A 286 40.92 5.81 26.65
C ASP A 286 41.35 5.84 28.13
N ALA A 287 42.08 6.88 28.54
CA ALA A 287 42.46 7.04 29.94
C ALA A 287 41.24 7.19 30.86
N TRP A 288 40.19 7.90 30.41
CA TRP A 288 38.96 8.10 31.19
C TRP A 288 38.16 6.81 31.33
N ASP A 289 38.00 6.02 30.27
CA ASP A 289 37.31 4.73 30.33
C ASP A 289 37.96 3.78 31.34
N ARG A 290 39.30 3.72 31.35
CA ARG A 290 40.06 2.96 32.35
C ARG A 290 39.90 3.52 33.76
N THR A 291 39.82 4.84 33.89
CA THR A 291 39.56 5.51 35.17
C THR A 291 38.17 5.12 35.70
N MET A 292 37.16 5.04 34.84
CA MET A 292 35.80 4.61 35.23
C MET A 292 35.75 3.14 35.65
N ILE A 293 36.55 2.28 35.01
CA ILE A 293 36.70 0.88 35.44
C ILE A 293 37.35 0.82 36.84
N PHE A 294 38.42 1.58 37.06
CA PHE A 294 39.09 1.67 38.36
C PHE A 294 38.15 2.21 39.45
N LEU A 295 37.43 3.30 39.17
CA LEU A 295 36.43 3.89 40.06
C LEU A 295 35.37 2.87 40.48
N ARG A 296 34.78 2.15 39.53
CA ARG A 296 33.78 1.12 39.84
C ARG A 296 34.36 -0.01 40.69
N GLY A 297 35.61 -0.39 40.44
CA GLY A 297 36.34 -1.36 41.25
C GLY A 297 36.50 -0.89 42.70
N GLU A 298 36.97 0.34 42.91
CA GLU A 298 37.16 0.88 44.27
C GLU A 298 35.84 1.14 45.01
N VAL A 299 34.78 1.55 44.30
CA VAL A 299 33.43 1.63 44.89
C VAL A 299 32.94 0.24 45.33
N ALA A 300 33.16 -0.80 44.52
CA ALA A 300 32.83 -2.17 44.88
C ALA A 300 33.66 -2.69 46.07
N ASN A 301 34.91 -2.24 46.18
CA ASN A 301 35.79 -2.49 47.33
C ASN A 301 35.48 -1.60 48.56
N GLN A 302 34.37 -0.85 48.55
CA GLN A 302 33.92 0.02 49.63
C GLN A 302 34.91 1.15 49.97
N ARG A 303 35.72 1.59 49.00
CA ARG A 303 36.71 2.66 49.14
C ARG A 303 36.60 3.69 48.02
N PRO A 304 35.47 4.39 47.87
CA PRO A 304 35.31 5.39 46.82
C PRO A 304 36.41 6.47 46.90
N PRO A 305 37.10 6.81 45.80
CA PRO A 305 38.15 7.82 45.80
C PRO A 305 37.58 9.22 46.02
N ARG A 306 38.37 10.11 46.67
CA ARG A 306 37.99 11.52 46.85
C ARG A 306 37.95 12.31 45.55
N ASP A 307 38.99 12.16 44.73
CA ASP A 307 39.15 12.86 43.45
C ASP A 307 39.53 11.86 42.34
N VAL A 308 38.58 11.55 41.47
CA VAL A 308 38.79 10.65 40.33
C VAL A 308 39.64 11.28 39.22
N PHE A 309 39.73 12.61 39.16
CA PHE A 309 40.49 13.31 38.13
C PHE A 309 42.00 13.24 38.38
N ALA A 310 42.43 13.12 39.64
CA ALA A 310 43.81 12.78 39.99
C ALA A 310 44.17 11.37 39.49
N VAL A 311 43.25 10.40 39.61
CA VAL A 311 43.42 9.04 39.07
C VAL A 311 43.52 9.07 37.54
N HIS A 312 42.70 9.90 36.88
CA HIS A 312 42.73 10.07 35.42
C HIS A 312 44.09 10.58 34.91
N GLN A 313 44.65 11.61 35.55
CA GLN A 313 46.00 12.11 35.23
C GLN A 313 47.07 11.05 35.46
N ALA A 314 47.03 10.40 36.63
CA ALA A 314 47.97 9.35 36.98
C ALA A 314 47.94 8.18 35.97
N LEU A 315 46.75 7.76 35.53
CA LEU A 315 46.57 6.70 34.54
C LEU A 315 47.21 7.04 33.20
N ALA A 316 47.00 8.26 32.69
CA ALA A 316 47.61 8.69 31.44
C ALA A 316 49.15 8.65 31.50
N GLU A 317 49.75 9.09 32.60
CA GLU A 317 51.20 9.03 32.84
C GLU A 317 51.72 7.58 32.89
N ARG A 318 50.98 6.66 33.51
CA ARG A 318 51.39 5.26 33.66
C ARG A 318 51.29 4.52 32.33
N LEU A 319 50.24 4.77 31.54
CA LEU A 319 50.11 4.20 30.21
C LEU A 319 51.27 4.64 29.29
N ARG A 320 51.75 5.88 29.42
CA ARG A 320 52.94 6.37 28.71
C ARG A 320 54.19 5.52 29.01
N LEU A 321 54.46 5.24 30.29
CA LEU A 321 55.60 4.41 30.71
C LEU A 321 55.47 2.96 30.25
N ILE A 322 54.26 2.41 30.31
CA ILE A 322 53.97 1.01 30.01
C ILE A 322 54.06 0.71 28.52
N TYR A 323 53.54 1.62 27.68
CA TYR A 323 53.66 1.48 26.23
C TYR A 323 55.06 1.83 25.71
N ASN A 324 55.95 2.32 26.59
CA ASN A 324 57.28 2.82 26.24
C ASN A 324 57.23 3.82 25.07
N ASP A 325 56.16 4.61 25.04
CA ASP A 325 55.88 5.62 24.01
C ASP A 325 56.06 6.99 24.66
N PRO A 326 57.18 7.68 24.39
CA PRO A 326 57.48 8.97 25.01
C PRO A 326 56.48 10.07 24.60
N ASP A 327 55.72 9.88 23.53
CA ASP A 327 54.75 10.85 23.00
C ASP A 327 53.30 10.56 23.46
N TYR A 328 53.05 9.41 24.10
CA TYR A 328 51.72 9.02 24.57
C TYR A 328 51.19 10.00 25.63
N GLY A 329 50.07 10.66 25.32
CA GLY A 329 49.42 11.66 26.18
C GLY A 329 50.08 13.03 26.19
N ASN A 330 51.25 13.19 25.54
CA ASN A 330 51.93 14.48 25.40
C ASN A 330 51.36 15.30 24.24
N ARG A 331 51.53 16.62 24.35
CA ARG A 331 51.18 17.56 23.30
C ARG A 331 52.19 17.44 22.15
N LEU A 332 51.69 17.17 20.95
CA LEU A 332 52.47 17.30 19.72
C LEU A 332 52.96 18.75 19.55
N GLN A 333 54.26 18.91 19.31
CA GLN A 333 54.84 20.21 19.00
C GLN A 333 54.67 20.51 17.51
N VAL A 334 54.00 21.62 17.19
CA VAL A 334 53.88 22.09 15.81
C VAL A 334 55.20 22.77 15.42
N PRO A 335 55.84 22.36 14.30
CA PRO A 335 57.07 22.99 13.83
C PRO A 335 56.86 24.49 13.55
N GLY A 336 57.80 25.34 13.99
CA GLY A 336 57.73 26.79 13.74
C GLY A 336 57.79 27.13 12.25
N GLU A 337 58.67 26.47 11.49
CA GLU A 337 58.69 26.52 10.02
C GLU A 337 57.85 25.37 9.45
N GLY A 338 56.93 25.68 8.53
CA GLY A 338 56.09 24.66 7.88
C GLY A 338 54.80 24.27 8.63
N ALA A 339 54.41 25.00 9.69
CA ALA A 339 53.19 24.74 10.47
C ALA A 339 51.91 24.58 9.62
N ALA A 340 51.79 25.34 8.53
CA ALA A 340 50.67 25.26 7.59
C ALA A 340 50.60 23.91 6.83
N ALA A 341 51.75 23.28 6.57
CA ALA A 341 51.87 21.99 5.89
C ALA A 341 51.89 20.80 6.85
N PHE A 342 52.17 21.02 8.14
CA PHE A 342 52.14 19.99 9.17
C PHE A 342 50.75 19.33 9.27
N ARG A 343 50.72 18.00 9.20
CA ARG A 343 49.51 17.18 9.31
C ARG A 343 49.64 16.17 10.44
N VAL A 344 48.61 16.07 11.27
CA VAL A 344 48.53 15.13 12.40
C VAL A 344 47.77 13.86 12.01
N PHE A 345 46.74 13.96 11.17
CA PHE A 345 45.88 12.84 10.82
C PHE A 345 46.14 12.32 9.40
N ASN A 346 46.35 11.00 9.28
CA ASN A 346 46.43 10.31 7.99
C ASN A 346 45.04 10.01 7.42
N SER A 347 44.90 9.98 6.10
CA SER A 347 43.67 9.50 5.47
C SER A 347 43.56 7.98 5.65
N GLU A 348 42.53 7.51 6.34
CA GLU A 348 42.32 6.08 6.58
C GLU A 348 41.98 5.31 5.29
N LEU A 349 42.38 4.04 5.23
CA LEU A 349 42.11 3.13 4.11
C LEU A 349 40.61 2.91 3.88
N ALA A 350 39.85 2.82 4.96
CA ALA A 350 38.42 2.58 4.95
C ALA A 350 37.78 3.41 6.05
N GLN A 351 36.56 3.88 5.81
CA GLN A 351 35.80 4.64 6.78
C GLN A 351 34.35 4.16 6.82
N PRO A 352 33.65 4.32 7.94
CA PRO A 352 32.20 4.17 7.97
C PRO A 352 31.57 4.92 6.80
N PRO A 353 30.55 4.37 6.11
CA PRO A 353 29.99 5.03 4.94
C PRO A 353 29.56 6.45 5.29
N ARG A 354 29.88 7.43 4.44
CA ARG A 354 29.59 8.85 4.71
C ARG A 354 28.12 9.10 5.05
N MET A 355 27.20 8.31 4.49
CA MET A 355 25.77 8.40 4.81
C MET A 355 25.41 7.99 6.26
N TRP A 356 26.30 7.29 6.97
CA TRP A 356 26.12 6.81 8.35
C TRP A 356 26.94 7.58 9.39
N SER A 357 27.95 8.36 8.98
CA SER A 357 28.75 9.17 9.90
C SER A 357 28.03 10.47 10.30
N THR A 358 27.98 10.74 11.61
CA THR A 358 27.44 11.99 12.18
C THR A 358 28.45 13.12 12.19
N HIS A 359 29.75 12.80 12.25
CA HIS A 359 30.86 13.74 12.21
C HIS A 359 31.74 13.52 10.96
N PRO A 360 32.42 14.55 10.45
CA PRO A 360 33.49 14.38 9.47
C PRO A 360 34.71 13.69 10.11
N MET A 361 35.58 13.12 9.30
CA MET A 361 36.81 12.49 9.79
C MET A 361 37.83 13.54 10.24
N ASN A 362 38.69 13.21 11.20
CA ASN A 362 39.67 14.14 11.75
C ASN A 362 40.62 14.72 10.68
N HIS A 363 41.04 13.94 9.68
CA HIS A 363 41.85 14.43 8.56
C HIS A 363 41.10 15.42 7.65
N GLU A 364 39.77 15.24 7.47
CA GLU A 364 38.93 16.18 6.72
C GLU A 364 38.78 17.49 7.52
N ARG A 365 38.58 17.40 8.84
CA ARG A 365 38.49 18.55 9.76
C ARG A 365 39.80 19.32 9.81
N GLU A 366 40.95 18.65 9.89
CA GLU A 366 42.27 19.26 9.82
C GLU A 366 42.49 19.96 8.46
N THR A 367 42.10 19.32 7.37
CA THR A 367 42.18 19.93 6.02
C THR A 367 41.32 21.19 5.95
N ASN A 368 40.12 21.19 6.53
CA ASN A 368 39.25 22.35 6.59
C ASN A 368 39.82 23.46 7.49
N ALA A 369 40.33 23.11 8.68
CA ALA A 369 40.93 24.03 9.64
C ALA A 369 42.21 24.70 9.13
N LYS A 370 42.99 23.98 8.30
CA LYS A 370 44.24 24.48 7.69
C LYS A 370 44.07 24.93 6.23
N ARG A 371 42.84 24.97 5.68
CA ARG A 371 42.57 25.43 4.31
C ARG A 371 43.08 26.85 4.06
N ILE A 372 42.85 27.72 5.03
CA ILE A 372 43.55 29.01 5.18
C ILE A 372 44.13 28.96 6.59
N TYR A 373 45.45 28.86 6.67
CA TYR A 373 46.14 28.70 7.94
C TYR A 373 46.13 30.02 8.72
N LEU A 374 45.61 29.99 9.95
CA LEU A 374 45.59 31.13 10.87
C LEU A 374 46.48 30.81 12.07
N PHE A 375 47.54 31.59 12.24
CA PHE A 375 48.45 31.45 13.38
C PHE A 375 47.86 32.11 14.64
N ALA A 376 47.99 31.45 15.78
CA ALA A 376 47.73 32.02 17.10
C ALA A 376 48.78 31.49 18.10
N PRO A 377 49.22 32.31 19.09
CA PRO A 377 50.13 31.85 20.12
C PRO A 377 49.54 30.71 20.95
N ALA A 378 50.35 29.72 21.31
CA ALA A 378 49.92 28.65 22.20
C ALA A 378 49.76 29.14 23.65
N ASP A 379 48.70 28.69 24.33
CA ASP A 379 48.47 28.92 25.75
C ASP A 379 48.44 27.58 26.49
N GLU A 380 49.51 27.30 27.25
CA GLU A 380 49.75 26.01 27.88
C GLU A 380 49.22 25.90 29.31
N ARG A 381 48.59 26.97 29.82
CA ARG A 381 47.97 26.97 31.15
C ARG A 381 46.89 25.91 31.26
N SER A 382 46.63 25.42 32.46
CA SER A 382 45.58 24.42 32.68
C SER A 382 44.19 24.99 32.39
N ALA A 383 43.31 24.21 31.75
CA ALA A 383 41.91 24.61 31.57
C ALA A 383 41.17 24.77 32.92
N TRP A 384 41.66 24.15 34.00
CA TRP A 384 41.15 24.36 35.36
C TRP A 384 41.28 25.81 35.84
N GLU A 385 42.17 26.62 35.25
CA GLU A 385 42.29 28.04 35.62
C GLU A 385 41.03 28.86 35.30
N VAL A 386 40.08 28.36 34.51
CA VAL A 386 38.81 29.08 34.26
C VAL A 386 37.76 28.76 35.33
N PHE A 387 37.95 27.70 36.10
CA PHE A 387 37.00 27.24 37.12
C PHE A 387 37.40 27.77 38.50
N ASP A 388 36.44 28.41 39.17
CA ASP A 388 36.56 28.81 40.57
C ASP A 388 36.40 27.57 41.46
N ASP A 389 37.22 27.41 42.50
CA ASP A 389 37.22 26.24 43.40
C ASP A 389 37.17 24.88 42.66
N SER A 390 38.15 24.66 41.78
CA SER A 390 38.22 23.45 40.96
C SER A 390 38.39 22.16 41.77
N LEU A 391 38.83 22.23 43.04
CA LEU A 391 38.90 21.07 43.93
C LEU A 391 37.50 20.62 44.36
N ASP A 392 36.66 21.51 44.90
CA ASP A 392 35.29 21.19 45.31
C ASP A 392 34.48 20.62 44.14
N LEU A 393 34.62 21.22 42.95
CA LEU A 393 33.88 20.77 41.78
C LEU A 393 34.27 19.34 41.34
N ARG A 394 35.56 19.01 41.40
CA ARG A 394 36.07 17.65 41.12
C ARG A 394 35.57 16.62 42.11
N GLU A 395 35.56 16.94 43.40
CA GLU A 395 35.05 16.04 44.44
C GLU A 395 33.53 15.82 44.32
N ARG A 396 32.76 16.88 44.06
CA ARG A 396 31.31 16.79 43.81
C ARG A 396 30.99 15.91 42.61
N MET A 397 31.72 16.08 41.51
CA MET A 397 31.55 15.23 40.33
C MET A 397 31.98 13.78 40.60
N THR A 398 33.06 13.57 41.35
CA THR A 398 33.50 12.22 41.76
C THR A 398 32.39 11.50 42.53
N ARG A 399 31.70 12.19 43.45
CA ARG A 399 30.55 11.64 44.19
C ARG A 399 29.37 11.29 43.29
N GLU A 400 29.06 12.12 42.30
CA GLU A 400 27.99 11.85 41.33
C GLU A 400 28.32 10.60 40.49
N LEU A 401 29.57 10.46 40.05
CA LEU A 401 30.06 9.32 39.26
C LEU A 401 30.15 8.00 40.06
N ALA A 402 30.53 8.08 41.34
CA ALA A 402 30.57 6.93 42.24
C ALA A 402 29.17 6.39 42.58
N GLY A 403 28.14 7.22 42.43
CA GLY A 403 26.76 6.92 42.79
C GLY A 403 26.50 7.02 44.30
N LYS A 404 25.27 6.68 44.73
CA LYS A 404 24.91 6.71 46.15
C LYS A 404 25.66 5.61 46.91
N THR A 405 26.63 6.00 47.72
CA THR A 405 27.40 5.11 48.58
C THR A 405 27.48 5.68 49.99
N GLU A 406 27.38 4.82 51.01
CA GLU A 406 27.55 5.17 52.43
C GLU A 406 28.98 4.89 52.93
N HIS A 407 29.88 4.46 52.03
CA HIS A 407 31.24 4.06 52.37
C HIS A 407 32.17 5.27 52.61
N ALA A 408 33.21 5.08 53.42
CA ALA A 408 34.20 6.12 53.72
C ALA A 408 35.02 6.47 52.48
N ILE A 409 35.24 7.77 52.24
CA ILE A 409 36.01 8.27 51.10
C ILE A 409 37.50 7.99 51.34
N ALA A 410 38.18 7.37 50.37
CA ALA A 410 39.61 7.12 50.42
C ALA A 410 40.41 8.39 50.10
N GLU A 411 41.51 8.61 50.84
CA GLU A 411 42.40 9.74 50.59
C GLU A 411 43.11 9.62 49.22
N PRO A 412 43.42 10.73 48.53
CA PRO A 412 44.07 10.69 47.21
C PRO A 412 45.38 9.89 47.18
N ALA A 413 46.22 10.02 48.22
CA ALA A 413 47.47 9.28 48.31
C ALA A 413 47.27 7.76 48.42
N GLU A 414 46.25 7.33 49.16
CA GLU A 414 45.88 5.90 49.27
C GLU A 414 45.33 5.37 47.94
N THR A 415 44.46 6.16 47.31
CA THR A 415 43.90 5.84 45.99
C THR A 415 44.99 5.67 44.93
N LEU A 416 45.94 6.61 44.87
CA LEU A 416 47.07 6.55 43.93
C LEU A 416 48.01 5.40 44.25
N LYS A 417 48.25 5.09 45.54
CA LYS A 417 49.01 3.90 45.91
C LYS A 417 48.32 2.61 45.44
N LYS A 418 47.00 2.51 45.55
CA LYS A 418 46.22 1.36 45.03
C LYS A 418 46.29 1.27 43.51
N LEU A 419 46.27 2.41 42.81
CA LEU A 419 46.52 2.47 41.38
C LEU A 419 47.94 1.97 41.05
N ASP A 420 48.94 2.44 41.77
CA ASP A 420 50.34 2.03 41.60
C ASP A 420 50.54 0.53 41.88
N GLU A 421 49.83 -0.05 42.86
CA GLU A 421 49.81 -1.50 43.09
C GLU A 421 49.26 -2.28 41.87
N GLN A 422 48.29 -1.71 41.12
CA GLN A 422 47.81 -2.34 39.88
C GLN A 422 48.83 -2.28 38.74
N PHE A 423 49.67 -1.24 38.71
CA PHE A 423 50.70 -1.04 37.69
C PHE A 423 52.08 -1.58 38.05
N GLY A 424 52.33 -1.85 39.34
CA GLY A 424 53.56 -2.45 39.87
C GLY A 424 53.68 -3.97 39.65
N ARG A 425 52.76 -4.54 38.87
CA ARG A 425 52.75 -5.96 38.48
C ARG A 425 54.00 -6.30 37.66
N GLU A 426 54.52 -7.52 37.82
CA GLU A 426 55.75 -7.95 37.13
C GLU A 426 55.62 -7.82 35.61
N HIS A 427 54.54 -8.34 35.04
CA HIS A 427 54.33 -8.34 33.57
C HIS A 427 54.19 -6.95 32.93
N LEU A 428 54.05 -5.88 33.73
CA LEU A 428 53.92 -4.49 33.27
C LEU A 428 55.25 -3.72 33.31
N LYS A 429 56.33 -4.33 33.83
CA LYS A 429 57.61 -3.64 33.94
C LYS A 429 58.18 -3.25 32.57
N PRO A 430 58.78 -2.05 32.43
CA PRO A 430 59.23 -1.52 31.13
C PRO A 430 60.23 -2.41 30.39
N HIS A 431 61.05 -3.19 31.09
CA HIS A 431 62.05 -4.07 30.47
C HIS A 431 61.46 -5.23 29.66
N TYR A 432 60.18 -5.57 29.85
CA TYR A 432 59.46 -6.53 29.00
C TYR A 432 58.93 -5.92 27.70
N ARG A 433 59.16 -4.62 27.46
CA ARG A 433 58.83 -3.91 26.21
C ARG A 433 57.35 -4.04 25.79
N GLY A 434 56.44 -4.22 26.75
CA GLY A 434 54.99 -4.31 26.51
C GLY A 434 54.51 -5.60 25.85
N ILE A 435 55.37 -6.62 25.64
CA ILE A 435 55.00 -7.86 24.94
C ILE A 435 53.82 -8.58 25.59
N TYR A 436 53.76 -8.58 26.93
CA TYR A 436 52.70 -9.26 27.68
C TYR A 436 51.36 -8.49 27.74
N LEU A 437 51.31 -7.27 27.21
CA LEU A 437 50.09 -6.48 27.08
C LEU A 437 49.48 -6.61 25.69
N GLY A 438 50.32 -6.54 24.65
CA GLY A 438 49.89 -6.57 23.25
C GLY A 438 49.83 -7.96 22.64
N PHE A 439 50.42 -8.98 23.30
CA PHE A 439 50.56 -10.31 22.74
C PHE A 439 50.31 -11.39 23.81
N SER A 440 49.57 -12.45 23.47
CA SER A 440 49.38 -13.57 24.38
C SER A 440 50.66 -14.39 24.50
N ALA A 441 51.04 -14.70 25.74
CA ALA A 441 52.24 -15.45 26.07
C ALA A 441 52.19 -16.94 25.66
N VAL A 442 50.98 -17.49 25.46
CA VAL A 442 50.76 -18.94 25.37
C VAL A 442 49.80 -19.35 24.26
N ARG A 443 48.92 -18.46 23.77
CA ARG A 443 47.87 -18.85 22.81
C ARG A 443 48.33 -19.17 21.40
N GLN A 444 49.61 -18.94 21.07
CA GLN A 444 50.11 -19.21 19.72
C GLN A 444 50.16 -20.71 19.39
N SER A 445 50.24 -21.57 20.40
CA SER A 445 50.09 -23.02 20.23
C SER A 445 48.82 -23.56 20.89
N ALA A 446 48.32 -24.69 20.39
CA ALA A 446 47.26 -25.47 21.01
C ALA A 446 47.79 -26.47 22.06
N ARG A 447 49.11 -26.67 22.11
CA ARG A 447 49.79 -27.62 23.01
C ARG A 447 50.91 -26.92 23.76
N VAL A 448 51.05 -27.23 25.04
CA VAL A 448 52.04 -26.58 25.92
C VAL A 448 53.46 -26.94 25.50
N GLU A 449 53.68 -28.16 25.00
CA GLU A 449 54.99 -28.67 24.61
C GLU A 449 55.61 -27.89 23.44
N ASP A 450 54.78 -27.22 22.63
CA ASP A 450 55.25 -26.46 21.47
C ASP A 450 55.73 -25.04 21.86
N LEU A 451 55.41 -24.58 23.08
CA LEU A 451 55.79 -23.26 23.62
C LEU A 451 57.25 -23.15 24.04
N HIS A 452 57.96 -24.28 24.07
CA HIS A 452 59.38 -24.34 24.36
C HIS A 452 60.05 -25.43 23.49
N GLU A 453 61.36 -25.45 23.50
CA GLU A 453 62.18 -26.45 22.82
C GLU A 453 63.41 -26.78 23.66
N ARG A 454 64.18 -27.78 23.25
CA ARG A 454 65.43 -28.10 23.94
C ARG A 454 66.46 -27.02 23.64
N ALA A 455 66.87 -26.28 24.66
CA ALA A 455 67.93 -25.28 24.57
C ALA A 455 69.15 -25.67 25.40
N LEU A 456 70.32 -25.19 24.98
CA LEU A 456 71.58 -25.30 25.72
C LEU A 456 71.93 -23.95 26.31
N ILE A 457 72.33 -23.94 27.59
CA ILE A 457 72.85 -22.74 28.25
C ILE A 457 74.36 -22.73 28.20
N THR A 458 74.89 -21.70 27.55
CA THR A 458 76.34 -21.45 27.38
C THR A 458 76.87 -20.33 28.26
N GLY A 459 76.02 -19.53 28.91
CA GLY A 459 76.40 -18.41 29.77
C GLY A 459 75.23 -17.87 30.60
N PRO A 460 75.43 -16.80 31.39
CA PRO A 460 74.39 -16.23 32.23
C PRO A 460 73.27 -15.56 31.40
N LEU A 461 72.04 -15.60 31.92
CA LEU A 461 70.86 -15.05 31.24
C LEU A 461 70.70 -13.56 31.55
N HIS A 462 70.97 -12.69 30.55
CA HIS A 462 70.75 -11.25 30.67
C HIS A 462 69.39 -10.85 30.10
N LEU A 463 68.58 -10.10 30.86
CA LEU A 463 67.23 -9.67 30.47
C LEU A 463 67.21 -8.87 29.17
N GLU A 464 68.21 -8.00 28.94
CA GLU A 464 68.32 -7.17 27.73
C GLU A 464 68.51 -8.00 26.44
N MET A 465 69.15 -9.17 26.54
CA MET A 465 69.31 -10.09 25.41
C MET A 465 68.06 -10.95 25.18
N LEU A 466 67.27 -11.18 26.23
CA LEU A 466 66.04 -11.95 26.18
C LEU A 466 64.87 -11.12 25.64
N TYR A 467 64.87 -9.81 25.93
CA TYR A 467 63.85 -8.86 25.50
C TYR A 467 64.47 -7.67 24.74
N PRO A 468 64.88 -7.89 23.47
CA PRO A 468 65.50 -6.84 22.65
C PRO A 468 64.56 -5.67 22.34
N GLU A 469 65.13 -4.52 21.99
CA GLU A 469 64.38 -3.26 21.78
C GLU A 469 63.39 -3.32 20.61
N ASN A 470 63.67 -4.14 19.58
CA ASN A 470 62.82 -4.31 18.39
C ASN A 470 61.44 -4.91 18.70
N ILE A 471 61.23 -5.52 19.88
CA ILE A 471 59.92 -6.03 20.29
C ILE A 471 58.86 -4.91 20.25
N GLY A 472 59.23 -3.70 20.70
CA GLY A 472 58.32 -2.56 20.67
C GLY A 472 57.87 -2.20 19.25
N ASP A 473 58.82 -2.18 18.31
CA ASP A 473 58.57 -1.92 16.90
C ASP A 473 57.72 -3.02 16.25
N GLU A 474 58.01 -4.29 16.54
CA GLU A 474 57.24 -5.45 16.05
C GLU A 474 55.79 -5.44 16.57
N LEU A 475 55.57 -5.06 17.83
CA LEU A 475 54.22 -4.88 18.39
C LEU A 475 53.49 -3.70 17.76
N GLY A 476 54.20 -2.60 17.47
CA GLY A 476 53.67 -1.46 16.71
C GLY A 476 53.24 -1.88 15.30
N GLN A 477 54.12 -2.58 14.59
CA GLN A 477 53.86 -3.11 13.25
C GLN A 477 52.69 -4.10 13.24
N LEU A 478 52.63 -5.02 14.20
CA LEU A 478 51.54 -5.98 14.32
C LEU A 478 50.20 -5.24 14.50
N ARG A 479 50.11 -4.27 15.41
CA ARG A 479 48.89 -3.46 15.61
C ARG A 479 48.47 -2.72 14.33
N SER A 480 49.43 -2.15 13.60
CA SER A 480 49.16 -1.50 12.31
C SER A 480 48.61 -2.48 11.27
N LEU A 481 49.22 -3.65 11.13
CA LEU A 481 48.80 -4.68 10.19
C LEU A 481 47.43 -5.29 10.56
N GLU A 482 47.14 -5.47 11.85
CA GLU A 482 45.82 -5.92 12.31
C GLU A 482 44.72 -4.90 12.00
N THR A 483 45.03 -3.60 12.17
CA THR A 483 44.13 -2.51 11.79
C THR A 483 43.91 -2.49 10.28
N GLU A 484 44.99 -2.56 9.49
CA GLU A 484 44.94 -2.63 8.02
C GLU A 484 44.08 -3.81 7.54
N HIS A 485 44.27 -5.01 8.11
CA HIS A 485 43.48 -6.19 7.79
C HIS A 485 41.99 -6.01 8.10
N ALA A 486 41.66 -5.46 9.27
CA ALA A 486 40.28 -5.20 9.66
C ALA A 486 39.60 -4.20 8.72
N LEU A 487 40.31 -3.14 8.29
CA LEU A 487 39.81 -2.16 7.33
C LEU A 487 39.59 -2.78 5.94
N LEU A 488 40.52 -3.61 5.44
CA LEU A 488 40.35 -4.32 4.17
C LEU A 488 39.17 -5.31 4.21
N CYS A 489 39.01 -6.07 5.30
CA CYS A 489 37.86 -6.95 5.48
C CYS A 489 36.55 -6.15 5.50
N SER A 490 36.54 -5.00 6.16
CA SER A 490 35.36 -4.12 6.23
C SER A 490 34.97 -3.55 4.86
N LEU A 491 35.95 -3.23 3.99
CA LEU A 491 35.72 -2.83 2.60
C LEU A 491 35.17 -3.97 1.74
N ARG A 492 35.71 -5.19 1.90
CA ARG A 492 35.24 -6.39 1.19
C ARG A 492 33.78 -6.68 1.54
N ASP A 493 33.46 -6.59 2.82
CA ASP A 493 32.15 -6.94 3.36
C ASP A 493 31.13 -5.79 3.23
N ARG A 494 31.56 -4.63 2.69
CA ARG A 494 30.77 -3.40 2.52
C ARG A 494 30.18 -2.87 3.83
N ILE A 495 30.90 -3.11 4.91
CA ILE A 495 30.61 -2.49 6.20
C ILE A 495 31.08 -1.05 6.13
N TYR A 496 32.29 -0.82 5.60
CA TYR A 496 32.92 0.49 5.40
C TYR A 496 33.07 0.82 3.90
N ASP A 497 33.22 2.10 3.58
CA ASP A 497 33.49 2.62 2.25
C ASP A 497 34.87 3.29 2.18
N ALA A 498 35.41 3.41 0.98
CA ALA A 498 36.64 4.16 0.76
C ALA A 498 36.37 5.67 0.78
N PRO A 499 37.29 6.52 1.29
CA PRO A 499 37.05 7.95 1.51
C PRO A 499 36.46 8.73 0.34
N ASP A 500 36.96 8.45 -0.87
CA ASP A 500 36.52 9.08 -2.13
C ASP A 500 35.86 8.09 -3.09
N GLY A 501 35.40 6.94 -2.59
CA GLY A 501 34.94 5.81 -3.41
C GLY A 501 36.08 5.05 -4.12
N VAL A 502 37.33 5.49 -3.95
CA VAL A 502 38.54 4.86 -4.49
C VAL A 502 39.30 4.20 -3.35
N ILE A 503 39.46 2.87 -3.40
CA ILE A 503 40.22 2.12 -2.39
C ILE A 503 41.71 2.36 -2.67
N ARG A 504 42.37 3.17 -1.83
CA ARG A 504 43.80 3.44 -1.92
C ARG A 504 44.53 2.63 -0.86
N HIS A 505 45.29 1.63 -1.30
CA HIS A 505 46.03 0.73 -0.43
C HIS A 505 47.51 0.77 -0.80
N ARG A 506 48.36 1.19 0.14
CA ARG A 506 49.82 1.31 -0.04
C ARG A 506 50.21 2.06 -1.33
N GLY A 507 49.56 3.20 -1.59
CA GLY A 507 49.79 4.04 -2.76
C GLY A 507 49.17 3.55 -4.08
N ARG A 508 48.51 2.38 -4.09
CA ARG A 508 47.83 1.81 -5.27
C ARG A 508 46.32 1.94 -5.16
N ILE A 509 45.65 2.12 -6.29
CA ILE A 509 44.18 2.05 -6.38
C ILE A 509 43.77 0.60 -6.60
N LEU A 510 42.98 0.04 -5.68
CA LEU A 510 42.46 -1.33 -5.77
C LEU A 510 41.01 -1.35 -6.25
N LYS A 511 40.68 -2.30 -7.13
CA LYS A 511 39.29 -2.68 -7.40
C LYS A 511 38.78 -3.60 -6.28
N ARG A 512 37.47 -3.62 -6.05
CA ARG A 512 36.86 -4.50 -5.03
C ARG A 512 37.12 -5.99 -5.27
N SER A 513 37.31 -6.41 -6.52
CA SER A 513 37.70 -7.78 -6.86
C SER A 513 39.11 -8.16 -6.41
N GLU A 514 39.98 -7.18 -6.16
CA GLU A 514 41.38 -7.38 -5.75
C GLU A 514 41.54 -7.38 -4.21
N LEU A 515 40.50 -6.98 -3.47
CA LEU A 515 40.51 -6.99 -2.00
C LEU A 515 40.84 -8.36 -1.37
N PRO A 516 40.34 -9.51 -1.86
CA PRO A 516 40.73 -10.80 -1.31
C PRO A 516 42.24 -11.07 -1.40
N ALA A 517 42.88 -10.66 -2.49
CA ALA A 517 44.33 -10.81 -2.67
C ALA A 517 45.11 -9.86 -1.74
N ALA A 518 44.64 -8.62 -1.57
CA ALA A 518 45.24 -7.67 -0.63
C ALA A 518 45.11 -8.14 0.84
N ILE A 519 43.95 -8.69 1.23
CA ILE A 519 43.73 -9.28 2.55
C ILE A 519 44.70 -10.45 2.79
N ALA A 520 44.82 -11.35 1.81
CA ALA A 520 45.75 -12.47 1.91
C ALA A 520 47.21 -12.03 2.05
N ALA A 521 47.63 -10.98 1.33
CA ALA A 521 48.97 -10.42 1.46
C ALA A 521 49.23 -9.84 2.87
N VAL A 522 48.29 -9.04 3.40
CA VAL A 522 48.40 -8.51 4.77
C VAL A 522 48.36 -9.64 5.81
N ASP A 523 47.58 -10.70 5.59
CA ASP A 523 47.56 -11.87 6.47
C ASP A 523 48.91 -12.61 6.53
N VAL A 524 49.62 -12.70 5.41
CA VAL A 524 50.99 -13.25 5.39
C VAL A 524 51.94 -12.40 6.22
N GLU A 525 51.90 -11.07 6.07
CA GLU A 525 52.73 -10.15 6.86
C GLU A 525 52.40 -10.20 8.35
N ARG A 526 51.12 -10.28 8.70
CA ARG A 526 50.66 -10.47 10.08
C ARG A 526 51.18 -11.78 10.65
N ALA A 527 51.02 -12.89 9.93
CA ALA A 527 51.49 -14.18 10.37
C ALA A 527 53.02 -14.19 10.59
N ALA A 528 53.78 -13.56 9.69
CA ALA A 528 55.23 -13.43 9.82
C ALA A 528 55.63 -12.61 11.05
N THR A 529 55.01 -11.44 11.27
CA THR A 529 55.29 -10.58 12.43
C THR A 529 54.96 -11.30 13.75
N ARG A 530 53.83 -12.01 13.80
CA ARG A 530 53.43 -12.82 14.96
C ARG A 530 54.39 -13.97 15.23
N ALA A 531 54.86 -14.66 14.19
CA ALA A 531 55.83 -15.74 14.32
C ALA A 531 57.18 -15.25 14.89
N GLY A 532 57.60 -14.02 14.59
CA GLY A 532 58.78 -13.39 15.19
C GLY A 532 58.65 -13.22 16.71
N LEU A 533 57.54 -12.63 17.16
CA LEU A 533 57.22 -12.45 18.59
C LEU A 533 57.07 -13.80 19.31
N GLU A 534 56.42 -14.78 18.67
CA GLU A 534 56.29 -16.15 19.16
C GLU A 534 57.66 -16.82 19.34
N THR A 535 58.54 -16.72 18.34
CA THR A 535 59.89 -17.28 18.39
C THR A 535 60.69 -16.67 19.54
N THR A 536 60.55 -15.36 19.76
CA THR A 536 61.20 -14.67 20.88
C THR A 536 60.74 -15.22 22.21
N LEU A 537 59.42 -15.32 22.44
CA LEU A 537 58.89 -15.90 23.68
C LEU A 537 59.29 -17.37 23.85
N LYS A 538 59.20 -18.18 22.80
CA LYS A 538 59.60 -19.59 22.81
C LYS A 538 61.07 -19.75 23.20
N ARG A 539 61.96 -18.92 22.65
CA ARG A 539 63.38 -18.90 23.01
C ARG A 539 63.59 -18.53 24.48
N VAL A 540 62.90 -17.50 24.96
CA VAL A 540 62.96 -17.09 26.37
C VAL A 540 62.54 -18.23 27.30
N ARG A 541 61.41 -18.90 27.02
CA ARG A 541 60.93 -20.04 27.83
C ARG A 541 61.90 -21.22 27.80
N SER A 542 62.44 -21.53 26.63
CA SER A 542 63.38 -22.64 26.44
C SER A 542 64.68 -22.44 27.23
N LEU A 543 65.22 -21.22 27.24
CA LEU A 543 66.41 -20.88 28.00
C LEU A 543 66.16 -20.95 29.52
N HIS A 544 65.05 -20.39 30.02
CA HIS A 544 64.76 -20.46 31.45
C HIS A 544 64.49 -21.89 31.95
N LEU A 545 63.80 -22.73 31.16
CA LEU A 545 63.60 -24.14 31.49
C LEU A 545 64.93 -24.91 31.52
N ALA A 546 65.84 -24.64 30.59
CA ALA A 546 67.19 -25.23 30.59
C ALA A 546 68.03 -24.75 31.80
N ALA A 547 67.83 -23.51 32.26
CA ALA A 547 68.51 -22.97 33.43
C ALA A 547 68.00 -23.62 34.71
N ALA A 548 66.68 -23.72 34.84
CA ALA A 548 66.03 -24.38 35.94
C ALA A 548 66.45 -25.85 36.05
N ALA A 549 66.54 -26.57 34.92
CA ALA A 549 67.02 -27.95 34.89
C ALA A 549 68.46 -28.11 35.43
N LYS A 550 69.33 -27.12 35.24
CA LYS A 550 70.69 -27.10 35.81
C LYS A 550 70.69 -26.77 37.31
N LEU A 551 69.70 -26.04 37.81
CA LEU A 551 69.57 -25.70 39.24
C LEU A 551 69.03 -26.88 40.03
N SER A 552 67.84 -27.38 39.68
CA SER A 552 67.25 -28.60 40.23
C SER A 552 66.08 -29.11 39.36
N PRO A 553 65.77 -30.42 39.38
CA PRO A 553 64.57 -30.94 38.74
C PRO A 553 63.28 -30.25 39.22
N THR A 554 63.21 -29.91 40.51
CA THR A 554 62.05 -29.24 41.11
C THR A 554 61.81 -27.83 40.56
N TRP A 555 62.87 -27.06 40.26
CA TRP A 555 62.72 -25.75 39.61
C TRP A 555 62.18 -25.88 38.18
N GLN A 556 62.62 -26.91 37.46
CA GLN A 556 62.14 -27.18 36.10
C GLN A 556 60.66 -27.59 36.11
N GLU A 557 60.27 -28.50 37.01
CA GLU A 557 58.88 -28.92 37.19
C GLU A 557 57.97 -27.74 37.58
N TYR A 558 58.44 -26.86 38.47
CA TYR A 558 57.69 -25.68 38.90
C TYR A 558 57.43 -24.70 37.75
N LEU A 559 58.46 -24.34 36.97
CA LEU A 559 58.30 -23.48 35.78
C LEU A 559 57.40 -24.10 34.73
N GLN A 560 57.51 -25.40 34.49
CA GLN A 560 56.66 -26.10 33.54
C GLN A 560 55.19 -26.12 34.00
N GLY A 561 54.94 -26.33 35.30
CA GLY A 561 53.60 -26.25 35.90
C GLY A 561 52.99 -24.85 35.79
N LEU A 562 53.77 -23.79 36.01
CA LEU A 562 53.33 -22.40 35.81
C LEU A 562 52.96 -22.12 34.35
N LEU A 563 53.77 -22.60 33.39
CA LEU A 563 53.50 -22.45 31.97
C LEU A 563 52.21 -23.19 31.54
N GLN A 564 52.01 -24.40 32.05
CA GLN A 564 50.78 -25.19 31.81
C GLN A 564 49.54 -24.49 32.38
N LEU A 565 49.63 -23.96 33.61
CA LEU A 565 48.55 -23.21 34.23
C LEU A 565 48.21 -21.94 33.47
N LEU A 566 49.23 -21.21 33.00
CA LEU A 566 49.05 -20.01 32.19
C LEU A 566 48.33 -20.33 30.87
N HIS A 567 48.74 -21.42 30.20
CA HIS A 567 48.09 -21.90 28.98
C HIS A 567 46.63 -22.33 29.24
N TYR A 568 46.35 -23.06 30.32
CA TYR A 568 44.98 -23.38 30.71
C TYR A 568 44.12 -22.13 30.90
N ALA A 569 44.60 -21.15 31.68
CA ALA A 569 43.84 -19.95 32.03
C ALA A 569 43.54 -19.08 30.79
N ASP A 570 44.55 -18.83 29.94
CA ASP A 570 44.40 -17.98 28.75
C ASP A 570 43.50 -18.63 27.69
N HIS A 571 43.67 -19.92 27.40
CA HIS A 571 42.80 -20.62 26.44
C HIS A 571 41.36 -20.75 26.93
N SER A 572 41.17 -21.01 28.24
CA SER A 572 39.84 -21.13 28.84
C SER A 572 39.13 -19.77 28.89
N GLU A 573 39.83 -18.68 29.22
CA GLU A 573 39.30 -17.31 29.14
C GLU A 573 38.86 -16.99 27.71
N ALA A 574 39.74 -17.24 26.72
CA ALA A 574 39.47 -17.00 25.31
C ALA A 574 38.28 -17.83 24.81
N ASN A 575 38.16 -19.09 25.22
CA ASN A 575 37.05 -19.97 24.84
C ASN A 575 35.70 -19.46 25.35
N VAL A 576 35.63 -19.05 26.63
CA VAL A 576 34.41 -18.49 27.24
C VAL A 576 34.00 -17.19 26.55
N ARG A 577 34.96 -16.28 26.32
CA ARG A 577 34.71 -15.00 25.62
C ARG A 577 34.29 -15.21 24.16
N ASP A 578 34.92 -16.14 23.44
CA ASP A 578 34.56 -16.44 22.06
C ASP A 578 33.16 -17.06 21.94
N ALA A 579 32.80 -18.00 22.82
CA ALA A 579 31.45 -18.56 22.86
C ALA A 579 30.41 -17.47 23.12
N HIS A 580 30.68 -16.56 24.07
CA HIS A 580 29.78 -15.44 24.37
C HIS A 580 29.66 -14.46 23.20
N ALA A 581 30.77 -14.14 22.54
CA ALA A 581 30.76 -13.33 21.33
C ALA A 581 29.98 -14.01 20.19
N GLY A 582 30.08 -15.34 20.06
CA GLY A 582 29.28 -16.16 19.15
C GLY A 582 27.78 -16.05 19.43
N LEU A 583 27.38 -16.17 20.69
CA LEU A 583 25.99 -15.96 21.11
C LEU A 583 25.50 -14.53 20.79
N ALA A 584 26.31 -13.51 21.05
CA ALA A 584 25.97 -12.12 20.75
C ALA A 584 25.77 -11.91 19.23
N ARG A 585 26.63 -12.48 18.38
CA ARG A 585 26.47 -12.46 16.92
C ARG A 585 25.19 -13.16 16.47
N THR A 586 24.93 -14.37 16.98
CA THR A 586 23.71 -15.13 16.67
C THR A 586 22.45 -14.39 17.13
N TRP A 587 22.50 -13.75 18.30
CA TRP A 587 21.42 -12.92 18.82
C TRP A 587 21.14 -11.72 17.92
N GLN A 588 22.16 -10.95 17.55
CA GLN A 588 22.03 -9.83 16.61
C GLN A 588 21.42 -10.28 15.28
N HIS A 589 21.88 -11.42 14.74
CA HIS A 589 21.35 -11.97 13.50
C HIS A 589 19.89 -12.42 13.62
N ALA A 590 19.54 -13.14 14.71
CA ALA A 590 18.19 -13.64 14.94
C ALA A 590 17.18 -12.53 15.27
N THR A 591 17.64 -11.44 15.90
CA THR A 591 16.80 -10.28 16.26
C THR A 591 16.67 -9.24 15.16
N ALA A 592 17.49 -9.31 14.10
CA ALA A 592 17.43 -8.39 12.95
C ALA A 592 16.04 -8.32 12.29
N ARG A 593 15.22 -9.37 12.39
CA ARG A 593 13.83 -9.43 11.87
C ARG A 593 12.78 -8.82 12.81
N GLY A 594 13.17 -8.34 13.99
CA GLY A 594 12.26 -7.89 15.06
C GLY A 594 11.40 -8.99 15.72
N SER A 595 11.41 -10.22 15.17
CA SER A 595 10.92 -11.46 15.80
C SER A 595 11.85 -12.60 15.44
N ILE A 596 12.07 -13.46 16.41
CA ILE A 596 12.87 -14.67 16.27
C ILE A 596 11.93 -15.78 15.77
N ASN A 597 12.18 -16.29 14.56
CA ASN A 597 11.47 -17.46 14.04
C ASN A 597 12.05 -18.76 14.63
N GLU A 598 11.42 -19.90 14.36
CA GLU A 598 11.84 -21.18 14.94
C GLU A 598 13.26 -21.61 14.53
N ARG A 599 13.72 -21.17 13.35
CA ARG A 599 15.12 -21.34 12.94
C ARG A 599 16.06 -20.48 13.80
N GLY A 600 15.72 -19.21 14.02
CA GLY A 600 16.47 -18.31 14.89
C GLY A 600 16.52 -18.78 16.35
N VAL A 601 15.42 -19.32 16.89
CA VAL A 601 15.39 -19.92 18.24
C VAL A 601 16.36 -21.10 18.32
N ARG A 602 16.40 -21.98 17.31
CA ARG A 602 17.36 -23.09 17.26
C ARG A 602 18.82 -22.61 17.25
N HIS A 603 19.14 -21.56 16.50
CA HIS A 603 20.50 -21.03 16.44
C HIS A 603 20.89 -20.38 17.77
N ILE A 604 19.99 -19.58 18.38
CA ILE A 604 20.23 -19.01 19.71
C ILE A 604 20.44 -20.12 20.75
N LEU A 605 19.61 -21.17 20.73
CA LEU A 605 19.78 -22.31 21.64
C LEU A 605 21.11 -23.04 21.40
N ALA A 606 21.54 -23.21 20.15
CA ALA A 606 22.84 -23.81 19.83
C ALA A 606 23.99 -22.97 20.38
N SER A 607 24.03 -21.67 20.08
CA SER A 607 25.08 -20.77 20.60
C SER A 607 25.02 -20.60 22.13
N ALA A 608 23.83 -20.60 22.72
CA ALA A 608 23.67 -20.59 24.18
C ALA A 608 24.22 -21.88 24.80
N ASN A 609 24.02 -23.04 24.15
CA ASN A 609 24.60 -24.30 24.57
C ASN A 609 26.13 -24.29 24.45
N ASP A 610 26.71 -23.61 23.46
CA ASP A 610 28.17 -23.46 23.35
C ASP A 610 28.73 -22.67 24.53
N VAL A 611 28.08 -21.57 24.93
CA VAL A 611 28.46 -20.80 26.13
C VAL A 611 28.29 -21.64 27.40
N HIS A 612 27.16 -22.33 27.54
CA HIS A 612 26.90 -23.22 28.69
C HIS A 612 27.95 -24.31 28.80
N ARG A 613 28.37 -24.91 27.68
CA ARG A 613 29.44 -25.92 27.63
C ARG A 613 30.78 -25.33 28.04
N ALA A 614 31.14 -24.15 27.52
CA ALA A 614 32.38 -23.46 27.86
C ALA A 614 32.46 -23.14 29.37
N LEU A 615 31.38 -22.63 29.96
CA LEU A 615 31.30 -22.38 31.40
C LEU A 615 31.35 -23.68 32.20
N THR A 616 30.51 -24.66 31.85
CA THR A 616 30.44 -25.95 32.56
C THR A 616 31.80 -26.64 32.59
N GLN A 617 32.57 -26.59 31.51
CA GLN A 617 33.92 -27.15 31.46
C GLN A 617 34.87 -26.52 32.48
N VAL A 618 34.84 -25.19 32.66
CA VAL A 618 35.68 -24.49 33.64
C VAL A 618 35.32 -24.94 35.06
N PHE A 619 34.03 -24.99 35.40
CA PHE A 619 33.57 -25.39 36.72
C PHE A 619 33.76 -26.89 37.00
N SER A 620 33.56 -27.77 36.00
CA SER A 620 33.76 -29.22 36.18
C SER A 620 35.22 -29.59 36.38
N LEU A 621 36.15 -28.81 35.81
CA LEU A 621 37.59 -29.02 35.92
C LEU A 621 38.21 -28.28 37.12
N ALA A 622 37.44 -27.46 37.84
CA ALA A 622 37.96 -26.57 38.87
C ALA A 622 38.73 -27.29 39.99
N SER A 623 38.27 -28.48 40.42
CA SER A 623 38.93 -29.26 41.47
C SER A 623 40.27 -29.87 41.04
N SER A 624 40.50 -30.01 39.73
CA SER A 624 41.74 -30.54 39.15
C SER A 624 42.78 -29.44 38.88
N VAL A 625 42.41 -28.17 38.95
CA VAL A 625 43.33 -27.04 38.81
C VAL A 625 43.86 -26.65 40.19
N ARG A 626 45.18 -26.74 40.37
CA ARG A 626 45.87 -26.36 41.62
C ARG A 626 46.91 -25.29 41.32
N PRO A 627 46.58 -24.00 41.53
CA PRO A 627 47.49 -22.90 41.17
C PRO A 627 48.79 -22.84 41.98
N GLY A 628 48.85 -23.46 43.16
CA GLY A 628 49.99 -23.36 44.08
C GLY A 628 49.86 -22.19 45.06
N ALA A 629 50.60 -22.27 46.18
CA ALA A 629 50.41 -21.37 47.33
C ALA A 629 50.66 -19.89 47.02
N LYS A 630 51.66 -19.57 46.21
CA LYS A 630 51.98 -18.17 45.86
C LYS A 630 50.91 -17.51 45.00
N ILE A 631 50.39 -18.22 44.00
CA ILE A 631 49.31 -17.70 43.14
C ILE A 631 48.01 -17.56 43.93
N LEU A 632 47.70 -18.51 44.82
CA LEU A 632 46.53 -18.43 45.70
C LEU A 632 46.64 -17.26 46.69
N ALA A 633 47.82 -17.01 47.26
CA ALA A 633 48.07 -15.86 48.12
C ALA A 633 47.87 -14.53 47.36
N GLU A 634 48.34 -14.44 46.11
CA GLU A 634 48.14 -13.28 45.24
C GLU A 634 46.67 -13.06 44.86
N LEU A 635 45.91 -14.15 44.68
CA LEU A 635 44.48 -14.09 44.42
C LEU A 635 43.64 -13.81 45.68
N GLY A 636 44.23 -13.92 46.88
CA GLY A 636 43.56 -13.71 48.16
C GLY A 636 42.59 -14.82 48.55
N GLU A 637 42.78 -16.05 48.06
CA GLU A 637 41.83 -17.15 48.20
C GLU A 637 42.51 -18.47 48.57
N GLU A 638 41.79 -19.36 49.26
CA GLU A 638 42.34 -20.65 49.73
C GLU A 638 42.45 -21.70 48.62
N SER A 639 41.62 -21.61 47.58
CA SER A 639 41.62 -22.56 46.47
C SER A 639 40.97 -21.99 45.20
N TRP A 640 41.28 -22.57 44.04
CA TRP A 640 40.65 -22.18 42.78
C TRP A 640 39.11 -22.36 42.76
N PRO A 641 38.55 -23.48 43.28
CA PRO A 641 37.10 -23.63 43.44
C PRO A 641 36.46 -22.57 44.36
N ALA A 642 37.14 -22.12 45.42
CA ALA A 642 36.63 -21.07 46.30
C ALA A 642 36.45 -19.74 45.55
N LEU A 643 37.46 -19.34 44.77
CA LEU A 643 37.41 -18.13 43.94
C LEU A 643 36.34 -18.19 42.83
N LEU A 644 36.16 -19.36 42.18
CA LEU A 644 35.14 -19.53 41.15
C LEU A 644 33.71 -19.51 41.72
N GLY A 645 33.54 -20.04 42.94
CA GLY A 645 32.23 -20.20 43.58
C GLY A 645 31.41 -21.36 43.01
N GLY A 646 30.16 -21.49 43.47
CA GLY A 646 29.25 -22.55 43.04
C GLY A 646 28.65 -22.31 41.64
N TYR A 647 28.49 -23.36 40.83
CA TYR A 647 27.87 -23.29 39.51
C TYR A 647 26.39 -23.69 39.55
N GLY A 648 25.48 -22.73 39.32
CA GLY A 648 24.03 -22.93 39.40
C GLY A 648 23.27 -22.70 38.08
N LEU A 649 23.98 -22.64 36.94
CA LEU A 649 23.37 -22.30 35.66
C LEU A 649 22.83 -23.55 34.93
N ASN A 650 21.50 -23.64 34.85
CA ASN A 650 20.83 -24.71 34.10
C ASN A 650 21.12 -24.65 32.59
N ALA A 651 21.01 -25.80 31.91
CA ALA A 651 21.16 -25.86 30.46
C ALA A 651 20.09 -25.00 29.75
N PRO A 652 20.46 -24.30 28.65
CA PRO A 652 19.53 -23.46 27.92
C PRO A 652 18.55 -24.33 27.10
N VAL A 653 17.27 -24.26 27.46
CA VAL A 653 16.16 -24.90 26.77
C VAL A 653 15.13 -23.86 26.35
N ARG A 654 14.23 -24.21 25.42
CA ARG A 654 13.22 -23.27 24.92
C ARG A 654 12.35 -22.64 26.03
N ALA A 655 12.11 -23.37 27.12
CA ALA A 655 11.28 -22.92 28.23
C ALA A 655 11.95 -21.84 29.12
N ASN A 656 13.28 -21.87 29.29
CA ASN A 656 14.00 -20.96 30.19
C ASN A 656 14.87 -19.92 29.47
N ILE A 657 14.96 -19.95 28.14
CA ILE A 657 15.94 -19.16 27.36
C ILE A 657 15.89 -17.64 27.63
N ASN A 658 14.70 -17.06 27.85
CA ASN A 658 14.58 -15.62 28.09
C ASN A 658 15.19 -15.21 29.44
N GLU A 659 14.99 -16.03 30.48
CA GLU A 659 15.57 -15.80 31.80
C GLU A 659 17.07 -16.11 31.77
N TRP A 660 17.46 -17.21 31.11
CA TRP A 660 18.84 -17.61 30.92
C TRP A 660 19.68 -16.49 30.26
N LEU A 661 19.17 -15.86 29.20
CA LEU A 661 19.83 -14.75 28.52
C LEU A 661 19.98 -13.48 29.39
N ARG A 662 19.14 -13.28 30.41
CA ARG A 662 19.29 -12.15 31.36
C ARG A 662 20.36 -12.41 32.42
N LEU A 663 20.71 -13.68 32.65
CA LEU A 663 21.67 -14.10 33.67
C LEU A 663 23.06 -14.36 33.08
N ILE A 664 23.16 -14.73 31.80
CA ILE A 664 24.39 -15.23 31.21
C ILE A 664 25.55 -14.24 31.26
N ASP A 665 25.30 -12.95 31.03
CA ASP A 665 26.37 -11.94 31.01
C ASP A 665 27.08 -11.85 32.38
N ARG A 666 26.35 -12.05 33.49
CA ARG A 666 26.93 -12.06 34.84
C ARG A 666 27.83 -13.28 35.04
N TRP A 667 27.38 -14.47 34.64
CA TRP A 667 28.17 -15.70 34.72
C TRP A 667 29.43 -15.64 33.86
N VAL A 668 29.30 -15.21 32.60
CA VAL A 668 30.43 -15.06 31.68
C VAL A 668 31.45 -14.07 32.22
N ASN A 669 31.00 -12.88 32.66
CA ASN A 669 31.91 -11.86 33.17
C ASN A 669 32.59 -12.28 34.47
N HIS A 670 31.88 -12.96 35.38
CA HIS A 670 32.46 -13.52 36.60
C HIS A 670 33.53 -14.56 36.29
N THR A 671 33.20 -15.60 35.51
CA THR A 671 34.13 -16.68 35.16
C THR A 671 35.33 -16.19 34.36
N ALA A 672 35.11 -15.32 33.35
CA ALA A 672 36.20 -14.71 32.60
C ALA A 672 37.06 -13.78 33.47
N GLY A 673 36.45 -13.11 34.46
CA GLY A 673 37.15 -12.31 35.46
C GLY A 673 38.08 -13.16 36.33
N CYS A 674 37.59 -14.27 36.89
CA CYS A 674 38.40 -15.20 37.67
C CYS A 674 39.54 -15.81 36.84
N LEU A 675 39.26 -16.23 35.60
CA LEU A 675 40.29 -16.75 34.68
C LEU A 675 41.33 -15.69 34.32
N SER A 676 40.91 -14.45 34.10
CA SER A 676 41.82 -13.33 33.84
C SER A 676 42.69 -13.00 35.07
N ALA A 677 42.15 -13.10 36.28
CA ALA A 677 42.91 -12.95 37.52
C ALA A 677 43.94 -14.08 37.66
N LEU A 678 43.53 -15.33 37.47
CA LEU A 678 44.43 -16.50 37.48
C LEU A 678 45.55 -16.34 36.44
N ARG A 679 45.19 -15.97 35.20
CA ARG A 679 46.14 -15.75 34.11
C ARG A 679 47.18 -14.68 34.46
N ARG A 680 46.75 -13.54 35.01
CA ARG A 680 47.65 -12.45 35.43
C ARG A 680 48.56 -12.87 36.58
N ALA A 681 48.01 -13.45 37.65
CA ALA A 681 48.79 -13.91 38.80
C ALA A 681 49.79 -15.02 38.42
N THR A 682 49.39 -15.93 37.54
CA THR A 682 50.29 -16.99 37.03
C THR A 682 51.40 -16.40 36.16
N LEU A 683 51.08 -15.43 35.30
CA LEU A 683 52.08 -14.76 34.49
C LEU A 683 53.09 -13.99 35.36
N ASP A 684 52.62 -13.28 36.38
CA ASP A 684 53.50 -12.59 37.33
C ASP A 684 54.44 -13.56 38.05
N GLU A 685 53.91 -14.66 38.60
CA GLU A 685 54.74 -15.67 39.27
C GLU A 685 55.72 -16.36 38.30
N LEU A 686 55.29 -16.61 37.06
CA LEU A 686 56.15 -17.15 36.02
C LEU A 686 57.34 -16.23 35.73
N LEU A 687 57.10 -14.93 35.55
CA LEU A 687 58.14 -13.94 35.27
C LEU A 687 59.07 -13.69 36.47
N LEU A 688 58.52 -13.68 37.70
CA LEU A 688 59.31 -13.61 38.94
C LEU A 688 60.20 -14.85 39.11
N THR A 689 59.66 -16.03 38.81
CA THR A 689 60.41 -17.29 38.86
C THR A 689 61.52 -17.30 37.82
N GLU A 690 61.25 -16.87 36.59
CA GLU A 690 62.26 -16.73 35.55
C GLU A 690 63.37 -15.76 35.95
N THR A 691 63.01 -14.63 36.57
CA THR A 691 63.98 -13.66 37.07
C THR A 691 64.86 -14.26 38.18
N THR A 692 64.27 -15.08 39.06
CA THR A 692 65.01 -15.81 40.11
C THR A 692 65.98 -16.84 39.50
N VAL A 693 65.52 -17.60 38.51
CA VAL A 693 66.34 -18.59 37.78
C VAL A 693 67.46 -17.89 37.01
N ALA A 694 67.17 -16.77 36.35
CA ALA A 694 68.18 -15.96 35.66
C ALA A 694 69.22 -15.41 36.65
N ALA A 695 68.82 -14.84 37.78
CA ALA A 695 69.73 -14.34 38.82
C ALA A 695 70.67 -15.43 39.35
N ALA A 696 70.19 -16.67 39.45
CA ALA A 696 71.02 -17.80 39.85
C ALA A 696 72.10 -18.16 38.81
N THR A 697 71.85 -17.93 37.52
CA THR A 697 72.88 -18.07 36.48
C THR A 697 74.01 -17.03 36.60
N HIS A 698 73.76 -15.90 37.29
CA HIS A 698 74.77 -14.88 37.62
C HIS A 698 75.51 -15.15 38.93
N GLY A 699 75.33 -16.33 39.54
CA GLY A 699 76.00 -16.72 40.78
C GLY A 699 75.29 -16.29 42.07
N THR A 700 74.06 -15.76 41.98
CA THR A 700 73.22 -15.52 43.17
C THR A 700 72.70 -16.87 43.70
N PRO A 701 72.80 -17.18 45.01
CA PRO A 701 72.24 -18.41 45.55
C PRO A 701 70.72 -18.46 45.30
N ALA A 702 70.24 -19.51 44.62
CA ALA A 702 68.81 -19.69 44.40
C ALA A 702 68.12 -20.09 45.72
N PRO A 703 66.94 -19.55 46.04
CA PRO A 703 66.12 -20.04 47.14
C PRO A 703 65.66 -21.49 46.87
N VAL A 704 65.17 -22.18 47.89
CA VAL A 704 64.57 -23.52 47.73
C VAL A 704 63.37 -23.40 46.80
N ALA A 705 63.29 -24.29 45.81
CA ALA A 705 62.16 -24.35 44.88
C ALA A 705 60.86 -24.62 45.66
N PRO A 706 59.71 -24.05 45.26
CA PRO A 706 58.43 -24.37 45.89
C PRO A 706 58.12 -25.87 45.83
N ASP A 707 57.63 -26.43 46.94
CA ASP A 707 57.46 -27.89 47.11
C ASP A 707 56.43 -28.53 46.17
N LEU A 708 55.46 -27.74 45.66
CA LEU A 708 54.40 -28.22 44.78
C LEU A 708 54.32 -27.36 43.51
N ALA A 709 54.55 -27.99 42.36
CA ALA A 709 54.30 -27.40 41.06
C ALA A 709 52.80 -27.20 40.83
N PRO A 710 52.38 -26.10 40.17
CA PRO A 710 51.00 -25.93 39.76
C PRO A 710 50.58 -27.06 38.83
N THR A 711 49.35 -27.56 39.01
CA THR A 711 48.81 -28.65 38.19
C THR A 711 47.52 -28.24 37.51
N ILE A 712 47.29 -28.78 36.33
CA ILE A 712 46.09 -28.60 35.53
C ILE A 712 45.50 -29.96 35.11
N PRO A 713 44.26 -29.99 34.59
CA PRO A 713 43.70 -31.19 33.98
C PRO A 713 44.47 -31.64 32.73
N ASP A 714 44.50 -32.95 32.47
CA ASP A 714 45.14 -33.54 31.29
C ASP A 714 44.53 -33.05 29.96
N THR A 715 43.24 -32.70 29.97
CA THR A 715 42.54 -32.20 28.79
C THR A 715 41.64 -31.02 29.11
N TYR A 716 41.71 -29.99 28.26
CA TYR A 716 40.86 -28.79 28.30
C TYR A 716 40.76 -28.22 26.89
N HIS A 717 39.80 -27.32 26.67
CA HIS A 717 39.59 -26.73 25.35
C HIS A 717 40.63 -25.65 25.06
N THR A 718 41.29 -25.74 23.91
CA THR A 718 42.29 -24.77 23.48
C THR A 718 41.76 -23.91 22.32
N LEU A 719 41.90 -22.59 22.44
CA LEU A 719 41.54 -21.63 21.38
C LEU A 719 42.73 -20.79 20.89
N ALA A 720 43.43 -21.28 19.87
CA ALA A 720 44.48 -20.53 19.18
C ALA A 720 43.89 -19.36 18.35
N PRO A 721 44.60 -18.22 18.23
CA PRO A 721 44.18 -17.09 17.41
C PRO A 721 43.98 -17.50 15.95
N GLY A 722 42.85 -17.13 15.35
CA GLY A 722 42.47 -17.56 14.01
C GLY A 722 41.42 -18.68 14.00
N SER A 723 41.30 -19.45 15.09
CA SER A 723 40.35 -20.56 15.23
C SER A 723 39.03 -20.17 15.92
N GLU A 724 38.72 -18.88 16.03
CA GLU A 724 37.52 -18.36 16.69
C GLU A 724 36.20 -18.70 15.95
N ARG A 725 35.10 -18.87 16.69
CA ARG A 725 33.81 -19.31 16.12
C ARG A 725 33.21 -18.25 15.19
N GLY A 726 32.91 -18.61 13.95
CA GLY A 726 31.99 -17.86 13.09
C GLY A 726 32.48 -16.49 12.57
N ARG A 727 33.75 -16.36 12.19
CA ARG A 727 34.30 -15.09 11.66
C ARG A 727 33.65 -14.61 10.36
N HIS A 728 33.06 -15.47 9.52
CA HIS A 728 32.51 -15.06 8.22
C HIS A 728 31.21 -15.79 7.84
N GLU A 729 30.04 -15.23 8.20
CA GLU A 729 28.78 -15.56 7.53
C GLU A 729 28.22 -14.34 6.79
N LYS A 730 28.03 -14.48 5.47
CA LYS A 730 27.37 -13.45 4.65
C LYS A 730 25.88 -13.45 4.96
N LEU A 731 25.33 -12.27 5.25
CA LEU A 731 23.88 -12.06 5.31
C LEU A 731 23.23 -12.43 3.96
N ASP A 732 22.28 -13.37 3.99
CA ASP A 732 21.46 -13.77 2.85
C ASP A 732 20.64 -12.57 2.29
N PHE A 733 20.33 -12.59 0.99
CA PHE A 733 19.58 -11.54 0.32
C PHE A 733 18.25 -11.26 1.01
N TRP A 734 17.54 -12.29 1.47
CA TRP A 734 16.27 -12.12 2.17
C TRP A 734 16.43 -11.39 3.50
N HIS A 735 17.51 -11.65 4.25
CA HIS A 735 17.82 -10.87 5.45
C HIS A 735 18.11 -9.41 5.11
N LYS A 736 18.85 -9.18 4.02
CA LYS A 736 19.14 -7.83 3.54
C LYS A 736 17.89 -7.08 3.10
N PHE A 737 16.94 -7.75 2.44
CA PHE A 737 15.65 -7.19 2.04
C PHE A 737 14.81 -6.81 3.27
N GLN A 738 14.70 -7.71 4.25
CA GLN A 738 13.90 -7.48 5.45
C GLN A 738 14.47 -6.35 6.32
N THR A 739 15.78 -6.32 6.51
CA THR A 739 16.48 -5.28 7.31
C THR A 739 16.71 -3.98 6.52
N ALA A 740 16.44 -3.99 5.21
CA ALA A 740 16.86 -2.96 4.27
C ALA A 740 18.37 -2.62 4.41
N THR A 741 19.20 -3.65 4.56
CA THR A 741 20.67 -3.51 4.60
C THR A 741 21.25 -3.65 3.18
N GLY A 742 21.84 -2.56 2.69
CA GLY A 742 22.34 -2.44 1.31
C GLY A 742 21.32 -1.82 0.34
N PHE A 743 21.84 -1.23 -0.75
CA PHE A 743 21.05 -0.44 -1.69
C PHE A 743 19.96 -1.26 -2.42
N PHE A 744 20.33 -2.36 -3.10
CA PHE A 744 19.37 -3.15 -3.88
C PHE A 744 18.27 -3.80 -3.03
N PRO A 745 18.57 -4.46 -1.89
CA PRO A 745 17.53 -5.07 -1.07
C PRO A 745 16.63 -4.01 -0.41
N GLY A 746 17.19 -2.85 -0.05
CA GLY A 746 16.41 -1.70 0.43
C GLY A 746 15.47 -1.13 -0.64
N LEU A 747 15.95 -0.97 -1.88
CA LEU A 747 15.13 -0.49 -3.01
C LEU A 747 13.99 -1.46 -3.34
N ALA A 748 14.28 -2.77 -3.41
CA ALA A 748 13.25 -3.77 -3.64
C ALA A 748 12.17 -3.73 -2.56
N ARG A 749 12.56 -3.57 -1.28
CA ARG A 749 11.60 -3.43 -0.17
C ARG A 749 10.74 -2.17 -0.32
N ALA A 750 11.35 -1.05 -0.72
CA ALA A 750 10.64 0.19 -0.97
C ALA A 750 9.60 0.04 -2.10
N VAL A 751 9.97 -0.56 -3.23
CA VAL A 751 9.06 -0.80 -4.36
C VAL A 751 7.87 -1.65 -3.96
N VAL A 752 8.10 -2.77 -3.26
CA VAL A 752 7.01 -3.64 -2.79
C VAL A 752 6.11 -2.92 -1.79
N ALA A 753 6.68 -2.16 -0.86
CA ALA A 753 5.91 -1.42 0.14
C ALA A 753 5.08 -0.29 -0.49
N ILE A 754 5.66 0.47 -1.42
CA ILE A 754 4.95 1.53 -2.17
C ILE A 754 3.84 0.92 -3.02
N ALA A 755 4.07 -0.23 -3.67
CA ALA A 755 3.03 -0.92 -4.44
C ALA A 755 1.85 -1.34 -3.53
N ILE A 756 2.11 -1.91 -2.35
CA ILE A 756 1.05 -2.29 -1.40
C ILE A 756 0.27 -1.06 -0.90
N VAL A 757 0.96 -0.01 -0.46
CA VAL A 757 0.30 1.22 0.01
C VAL A 757 -0.46 1.88 -1.13
N GLY A 758 0.09 1.92 -2.34
CA GLY A 758 -0.55 2.43 -3.55
C GLY A 758 -1.84 1.66 -3.88
N SER A 759 -1.82 0.33 -3.78
CA SER A 759 -3.02 -0.49 -3.96
C SER A 759 -4.09 -0.21 -2.91
N VAL A 760 -3.71 -0.03 -1.64
CA VAL A 760 -4.66 0.32 -0.56
C VAL A 760 -5.28 1.70 -0.80
N LEU A 761 -4.48 2.68 -1.19
CA LEU A 761 -4.96 4.02 -1.53
C LEU A 761 -5.87 3.99 -2.77
N ALA A 762 -5.52 3.23 -3.80
CA ALA A 762 -6.35 3.06 -5.00
C ALA A 762 -7.71 2.43 -4.66
N VAL A 763 -7.74 1.38 -3.83
CA VAL A 763 -8.99 0.77 -3.35
C VAL A 763 -9.80 1.77 -2.52
N GLY A 764 -9.17 2.51 -1.61
CA GLY A 764 -9.86 3.55 -0.82
C GLY A 764 -10.45 4.67 -1.68
N TRP A 765 -9.81 5.02 -2.80
CA TRP A 765 -10.30 6.03 -3.73
C TRP A 765 -11.50 5.52 -4.56
N ILE A 766 -11.55 4.22 -4.86
CA ILE A 766 -12.67 3.58 -5.56
C ILE A 766 -13.93 3.50 -4.67
N VAL A 767 -13.76 3.41 -3.34
CA VAL A 767 -14.86 3.19 -2.36
C VAL A 767 -15.70 4.47 -2.05
N GLY A 768 -15.46 5.59 -2.72
CA GLY A 768 -16.20 6.86 -2.56
C GLY A 768 -16.88 7.40 -3.83
N ARG A 769 -17.17 6.52 -4.80
CA ARG A 769 -17.82 6.88 -6.07
C ARG A 769 -19.15 6.14 -6.25
N THR A 770 -20.14 6.84 -6.80
CA THR A 770 -21.45 6.29 -7.16
C THR A 770 -21.50 6.10 -8.67
N THR A 771 -22.02 4.97 -9.14
CA THR A 771 -22.18 4.72 -10.57
C THR A 771 -23.53 5.25 -11.03
N VAL A 772 -23.51 6.14 -12.03
CA VAL A 772 -24.68 6.62 -12.76
C VAL A 772 -24.70 5.91 -14.11
N THR A 773 -25.68 5.04 -14.31
CA THR A 773 -25.94 4.43 -15.61
C THR A 773 -26.79 5.38 -16.44
N VAL A 774 -26.23 5.90 -17.53
CA VAL A 774 -26.95 6.72 -18.50
C VAL A 774 -27.56 5.80 -19.54
N TYR A 775 -28.87 5.88 -19.73
CA TYR A 775 -29.62 5.03 -20.65
C TYR A 775 -30.44 5.89 -21.64
N ASN A 776 -30.30 5.57 -22.93
CA ASN A 776 -30.94 6.29 -24.02
C ASN A 776 -32.20 5.56 -24.52
N GLY A 777 -33.38 5.97 -24.05
CA GLY A 777 -34.66 5.42 -24.50
C GLY A 777 -35.20 5.98 -25.83
N LEU A 778 -34.55 7.00 -26.40
CA LEU A 778 -35.02 7.64 -27.64
C LEU A 778 -34.58 6.86 -28.88
N ALA A 779 -35.35 6.94 -29.97
CA ALA A 779 -35.02 6.33 -31.26
C ALA A 779 -33.93 7.10 -32.04
N ARG A 780 -33.07 7.86 -31.33
CA ARG A 780 -32.00 8.67 -31.90
C ARG A 780 -30.72 8.54 -31.07
N ALA A 781 -29.57 8.79 -31.68
CA ALA A 781 -28.31 8.88 -30.93
C ALA A 781 -28.25 10.17 -30.11
N VAL A 782 -27.68 10.08 -28.91
CA VAL A 782 -27.54 11.18 -27.96
C VAL A 782 -26.13 11.24 -27.40
N VAL A 783 -25.75 12.41 -26.91
CA VAL A 783 -24.49 12.66 -26.24
C VAL A 783 -24.80 13.31 -24.89
N ALA A 784 -24.68 12.54 -23.82
CA ALA A 784 -24.87 13.01 -22.46
C ALA A 784 -23.52 13.40 -21.84
N THR A 785 -23.50 14.51 -21.11
CA THR A 785 -22.36 14.95 -20.31
C THR A 785 -22.80 14.96 -18.85
N VAL A 786 -22.26 14.04 -18.05
CA VAL A 786 -22.58 13.87 -16.62
C VAL A 786 -21.34 14.20 -15.80
N ASP A 787 -21.38 15.26 -14.99
CA ASP A 787 -20.25 15.68 -14.14
C ASP A 787 -18.92 15.83 -14.93
N GLY A 788 -19.02 16.38 -16.15
CA GLY A 788 -17.89 16.56 -17.07
C GLY A 788 -17.51 15.33 -17.90
N HIS A 789 -18.12 14.17 -17.66
CA HIS A 789 -17.91 12.96 -18.45
C HIS A 789 -18.88 12.86 -19.63
N ARG A 790 -18.35 12.90 -20.84
CA ARG A 790 -19.12 12.83 -22.09
C ARG A 790 -19.27 11.37 -22.56
N VAL A 791 -20.51 10.91 -22.73
CA VAL A 791 -20.86 9.58 -23.26
C VAL A 791 -21.75 9.73 -24.48
N ALA A 792 -21.39 9.05 -25.58
CA ALA A 792 -22.20 8.98 -26.79
C ALA A 792 -22.94 7.64 -26.82
N LEU A 793 -24.26 7.69 -26.95
CA LEU A 793 -25.13 6.52 -26.88
C LEU A 793 -25.91 6.38 -28.18
N ALA A 794 -25.90 5.18 -28.74
CA ALA A 794 -26.83 4.79 -29.81
C ALA A 794 -28.27 4.71 -29.25
N PRO A 795 -29.32 4.68 -30.10
CA PRO A 795 -30.67 4.35 -29.64
C PRO A 795 -30.68 3.07 -28.81
N HIS A 796 -31.39 3.08 -27.68
CA HIS A 796 -31.55 1.92 -26.77
C HIS A 796 -30.24 1.42 -26.13
N ALA A 797 -29.18 2.23 -26.12
CA ALA A 797 -27.90 1.91 -25.50
C ALA A 797 -27.72 2.55 -24.13
N HIS A 798 -26.81 1.99 -23.32
CA HIS A 798 -26.43 2.54 -22.01
C HIS A 798 -24.91 2.69 -21.87
N ALA A 799 -24.48 3.54 -20.92
CA ALA A 799 -23.10 3.62 -20.45
C ALA A 799 -23.03 3.99 -18.97
N ASP A 800 -22.02 3.48 -18.28
CA ASP A 800 -21.79 3.78 -16.86
C ASP A 800 -20.79 4.93 -16.70
N VAL A 801 -21.15 5.90 -15.86
CA VAL A 801 -20.32 7.03 -15.47
C VAL A 801 -20.12 7.01 -13.96
N SER A 802 -18.88 7.06 -13.49
CA SER A 802 -18.58 7.14 -12.05
C SER A 802 -18.47 8.59 -11.59
N VAL A 803 -19.36 9.00 -10.69
CA VAL A 803 -19.42 10.37 -10.13
C VAL A 803 -19.08 10.40 -8.63
N ALA A 804 -18.85 11.59 -8.07
CA ALA A 804 -18.62 11.74 -6.63
C ALA A 804 -19.89 11.38 -5.82
N SER A 805 -19.75 10.61 -4.73
CA SER A 805 -20.88 10.13 -3.91
C SER A 805 -21.57 11.19 -3.03
N ARG A 806 -21.36 12.49 -3.29
CA ARG A 806 -22.02 13.59 -2.57
C ARG A 806 -22.00 14.88 -3.38
N GLY A 807 -23.17 15.48 -3.53
CA GLY A 807 -23.34 16.80 -4.11
C GLY A 807 -24.35 16.81 -5.25
N ASP A 808 -24.47 17.98 -5.86
CA ASP A 808 -25.31 18.21 -7.03
C ASP A 808 -24.46 18.04 -8.29
N ILE A 809 -24.87 17.13 -9.18
CA ILE A 809 -24.18 16.90 -10.46
C ILE A 809 -24.94 17.54 -11.61
N HIS A 810 -24.20 18.20 -12.49
CA HIS A 810 -24.76 18.80 -13.69
C HIS A 810 -24.81 17.78 -14.83
N VAL A 811 -25.96 17.70 -15.50
CA VAL A 811 -26.22 16.79 -16.61
C VAL A 811 -26.76 17.57 -17.79
N THR A 812 -26.06 17.48 -18.93
CA THR A 812 -26.49 18.09 -20.19
C THR A 812 -26.50 17.03 -21.28
N THR A 813 -27.61 16.89 -21.99
CA THR A 813 -27.78 15.88 -23.05
C THR A 813 -28.19 16.55 -24.35
N LEU A 814 -27.39 16.29 -25.39
CA LEU A 814 -27.57 16.78 -26.74
C LEU A 814 -27.92 15.62 -27.67
N ALA A 815 -28.71 15.87 -28.69
CA ALA A 815 -28.91 14.97 -29.80
C ALA A 815 -27.67 14.90 -30.72
N ASP A 816 -27.62 13.90 -31.59
CA ASP A 816 -26.57 13.71 -32.61
C ASP A 816 -26.43 14.88 -33.61
N ASP A 817 -27.48 15.67 -33.82
CA ASP A 817 -27.49 16.88 -34.65
C ASP A 817 -27.24 18.18 -33.86
N GLY A 818 -27.03 18.09 -32.54
CA GLY A 818 -26.78 19.23 -31.66
C GLY A 818 -28.02 19.86 -31.02
N GLU A 819 -29.24 19.33 -31.22
CA GLU A 819 -30.42 19.79 -30.48
C GLU A 819 -30.26 19.52 -28.97
N LEU A 820 -30.53 20.51 -28.12
CA LEU A 820 -30.55 20.33 -26.66
C LEU A 820 -31.80 19.55 -26.25
N ILE A 821 -31.59 18.36 -25.68
CA ILE A 821 -32.66 17.51 -25.15
C ILE A 821 -32.95 17.88 -23.70
N GLU A 822 -31.91 17.90 -22.85
CA GLU A 822 -32.05 18.20 -21.42
C GLU A 822 -30.83 18.94 -20.87
N ASP A 823 -31.07 19.84 -19.92
CA ASP A 823 -30.04 20.50 -19.12
C ASP A 823 -30.56 20.67 -17.70
N PHE A 824 -29.96 19.97 -16.72
CA PHE A 824 -30.44 19.97 -15.33
C PHE A 824 -29.35 19.60 -14.32
N THR A 825 -29.67 19.86 -13.06
CA THR A 825 -28.84 19.46 -11.91
C THR A 825 -29.57 18.39 -11.10
N ALA A 826 -28.86 17.32 -10.71
CA ALA A 826 -29.41 16.20 -9.97
C ALA A 826 -28.65 15.94 -8.66
N PRO A 827 -29.35 15.67 -7.54
CA PRO A 827 -28.69 15.35 -6.29
C PRO A 827 -28.18 13.90 -6.27
N VAL A 828 -26.99 13.70 -5.69
CA VAL A 828 -26.43 12.38 -5.35
C VAL A 828 -26.34 12.25 -3.83
N SER A 829 -27.12 11.34 -3.25
CA SER A 829 -27.07 11.02 -1.82
C SER A 829 -25.98 9.98 -1.52
N GLN A 830 -25.46 10.00 -0.30
CA GLN A 830 -24.52 8.97 0.18
C GLN A 830 -25.15 7.57 0.30
N SER A 831 -26.48 7.48 0.33
CA SER A 831 -27.25 6.23 0.35
C SER A 831 -27.40 5.58 -1.03
N ASP A 832 -27.14 6.33 -2.11
CA ASP A 832 -27.43 5.87 -3.46
C ASP A 832 -26.24 5.07 -4.00
N THR A 833 -26.39 3.75 -4.09
CA THR A 833 -25.34 2.84 -4.59
C THR A 833 -25.35 2.73 -6.12
N GLN A 834 -26.53 2.82 -6.75
CA GLN A 834 -26.74 2.78 -8.20
C GLN A 834 -27.82 3.79 -8.60
N LEU A 835 -27.50 4.69 -9.54
CA LEU A 835 -28.43 5.69 -10.07
C LEU A 835 -28.60 5.47 -11.58
N VAL A 836 -29.82 5.62 -12.09
CA VAL A 836 -30.09 5.60 -13.53
C VAL A 836 -30.56 6.97 -13.99
N TYR A 837 -29.90 7.48 -15.02
CA TYR A 837 -30.34 8.62 -15.82
C TYR A 837 -30.96 8.10 -17.12
N THR A 838 -32.30 8.13 -17.19
CA THR A 838 -33.02 7.83 -18.43
C THR A 838 -33.23 9.14 -19.20
N VAL A 839 -32.60 9.25 -20.37
CA VAL A 839 -32.67 10.47 -21.20
C VAL A 839 -34.12 10.82 -21.53
N ALA A 840 -34.51 12.06 -21.22
CA ALA A 840 -35.86 12.63 -21.37
C ALA A 840 -36.98 11.82 -20.67
N ALA A 841 -36.63 10.94 -19.72
CA ALA A 841 -37.55 9.92 -19.19
C ALA A 841 -38.22 9.10 -20.31
N ALA A 842 -37.54 8.89 -21.44
CA ALA A 842 -38.08 8.31 -22.66
C ALA A 842 -38.26 6.77 -22.63
N SER A 843 -38.23 6.14 -21.45
CA SER A 843 -38.56 4.71 -21.33
C SER A 843 -38.90 4.38 -19.88
N PRO A 844 -39.90 3.51 -19.63
CA PRO A 844 -40.01 2.84 -18.35
C PRO A 844 -38.90 1.79 -18.23
N LEU A 845 -38.53 1.43 -17.00
CA LEU A 845 -37.56 0.35 -16.76
C LEU A 845 -38.30 -0.88 -16.25
N ARG A 846 -37.89 -2.07 -16.65
CA ARG A 846 -38.49 -3.33 -16.23
C ARG A 846 -37.56 -4.03 -15.27
N GLN A 847 -38.06 -4.34 -14.08
CA GLN A 847 -37.33 -5.11 -13.10
C GLN A 847 -37.93 -6.52 -12.99
N TRP A 848 -37.09 -7.52 -13.19
CA TRP A 848 -37.48 -8.93 -13.17
C TRP A 848 -36.41 -9.80 -12.51
N THR A 849 -36.76 -11.04 -12.22
CA THR A 849 -35.88 -11.98 -11.53
C THR A 849 -35.50 -13.13 -12.44
N ALA A 850 -34.21 -13.26 -12.76
CA ALA A 850 -33.66 -14.43 -13.42
C ALA A 850 -33.56 -15.57 -12.40
N VAL A 851 -34.04 -16.75 -12.78
CA VAL A 851 -34.21 -17.87 -11.86
C VAL A 851 -33.43 -19.09 -12.35
N TYR A 852 -32.69 -19.70 -11.42
CA TYR A 852 -31.84 -20.85 -11.69
C TYR A 852 -32.22 -22.01 -10.76
N GLY A 853 -32.59 -23.16 -11.34
CA GLY A 853 -33.03 -24.34 -10.59
C GLY A 853 -34.50 -24.24 -10.14
N ASN A 854 -34.82 -24.81 -8.98
CA ASN A 854 -36.21 -25.00 -8.50
C ASN A 854 -36.85 -23.78 -7.84
N TRP A 855 -36.37 -22.57 -8.14
CA TRP A 855 -36.92 -21.33 -7.58
C TRP A 855 -38.09 -20.83 -8.45
N THR A 856 -38.98 -20.03 -7.89
CA THR A 856 -40.09 -19.39 -8.61
C THR A 856 -39.77 -17.93 -8.90
N ALA A 857 -40.01 -17.49 -10.13
CA ALA A 857 -39.83 -16.09 -10.51
C ALA A 857 -40.89 -15.21 -9.86
N ALA A 858 -40.48 -14.07 -9.30
CA ALA A 858 -41.42 -13.00 -8.99
C ALA A 858 -41.95 -12.41 -10.31
N PRO A 859 -43.22 -11.95 -10.37
CA PRO A 859 -43.74 -11.28 -11.55
C PRO A 859 -42.88 -10.04 -11.89
N PRO A 860 -42.55 -9.82 -13.17
CA PRO A 860 -41.87 -8.60 -13.58
C PRO A 860 -42.74 -7.39 -13.26
N HIS A 861 -42.13 -6.28 -12.83
CA HIS A 861 -42.83 -5.02 -12.60
C HIS A 861 -42.16 -3.89 -13.38
N MET A 862 -42.98 -3.02 -13.97
CA MET A 862 -42.52 -1.82 -14.69
C MET A 862 -42.38 -0.67 -13.71
N LEU A 863 -41.19 -0.08 -13.67
CA LEU A 863 -40.89 1.17 -12.99
C LEU A 863 -41.33 2.34 -13.86
N ALA A 864 -42.00 3.31 -13.25
CA ALA A 864 -42.44 4.52 -13.93
C ALA A 864 -41.25 5.23 -14.62
N PRO A 865 -41.45 5.79 -15.83
CA PRO A 865 -40.40 6.51 -16.53
C PRO A 865 -40.01 7.77 -15.72
N LYS A 866 -38.80 7.76 -15.18
CA LYS A 866 -38.24 8.89 -14.44
C LYS A 866 -36.90 9.27 -15.05
N ARG A 867 -36.68 10.58 -15.14
CA ARG A 867 -35.41 11.13 -15.60
C ARG A 867 -34.25 10.67 -14.70
N TRP A 868 -34.42 10.77 -13.38
CA TRP A 868 -33.38 10.44 -12.40
C TRP A 868 -33.98 9.56 -11.31
N GLN A 869 -33.48 8.34 -11.15
CA GLN A 869 -33.99 7.43 -10.11
C GLN A 869 -32.90 6.50 -9.56
N ALA A 870 -32.94 6.28 -8.26
CA ALA A 870 -32.17 5.22 -7.60
C ALA A 870 -32.83 3.88 -7.87
N VAL A 871 -32.01 2.89 -8.23
CA VAL A 871 -32.44 1.52 -8.51
C VAL A 871 -31.53 0.55 -7.78
N SER A 872 -31.99 -0.68 -7.59
CA SER A 872 -31.20 -1.76 -6.99
C SER A 872 -31.35 -3.01 -7.82
N ALA A 873 -30.36 -3.33 -8.65
CA ALA A 873 -30.33 -4.56 -9.43
C ALA A 873 -28.90 -5.11 -9.55
N GLU A 874 -28.78 -6.43 -9.60
CA GLU A 874 -27.49 -7.11 -9.73
C GLU A 874 -26.97 -7.07 -11.16
N ASN A 875 -27.89 -7.07 -12.13
CA ASN A 875 -27.62 -6.98 -13.55
C ASN A 875 -28.41 -5.80 -14.13
N MET A 876 -27.72 -4.71 -14.50
CA MET A 876 -28.34 -3.52 -15.08
C MET A 876 -28.03 -3.46 -16.58
N PHE A 877 -29.06 -3.55 -17.42
CA PHE A 877 -28.97 -3.55 -18.88
C PHE A 877 -28.01 -4.58 -19.48
N THR A 878 -27.69 -5.63 -18.71
CA THR A 878 -26.83 -6.74 -19.12
C THR A 878 -27.60 -8.05 -19.03
N THR A 879 -27.39 -8.94 -20.00
CA THR A 879 -27.95 -10.29 -19.95
C THR A 879 -27.44 -11.02 -18.71
N PRO A 880 -28.33 -11.58 -17.87
CA PRO A 880 -27.91 -12.39 -16.73
C PRO A 880 -27.21 -13.67 -17.23
N PRO A 881 -26.27 -14.25 -16.47
CA PRO A 881 -25.51 -15.42 -16.90
C PRO A 881 -26.41 -16.65 -17.12
N ASP A 882 -26.11 -17.51 -18.10
CA ASP A 882 -26.94 -18.70 -18.39
C ASP A 882 -27.00 -19.73 -17.25
N ARG A 883 -26.01 -19.70 -16.35
CA ARG A 883 -25.91 -20.61 -15.19
C ARG A 883 -25.20 -19.95 -14.02
N ILE A 884 -25.57 -20.33 -12.80
CA ILE A 884 -24.88 -19.92 -11.56
C ILE A 884 -24.41 -21.14 -10.76
N GLN A 885 -23.30 -21.01 -10.04
CA GLN A 885 -22.86 -21.99 -9.03
C GLN A 885 -23.26 -21.51 -7.64
N SER A 886 -24.09 -22.28 -6.94
CA SER A 886 -24.47 -22.00 -5.55
C SER A 886 -24.44 -23.27 -4.70
N LYS A 887 -24.24 -23.12 -3.39
CA LYS A 887 -24.26 -24.24 -2.43
C LYS A 887 -25.66 -24.84 -2.22
N SER A 888 -26.71 -24.12 -2.62
CA SER A 888 -28.12 -24.50 -2.48
C SER A 888 -28.72 -25.13 -3.74
N GLY A 889 -27.92 -25.40 -4.79
CA GLY A 889 -28.39 -26.04 -6.02
C GLY A 889 -29.22 -25.14 -6.95
N GLY A 890 -29.21 -23.82 -6.72
CA GLY A 890 -29.98 -22.82 -7.48
C GLY A 890 -29.98 -21.45 -6.80
N GLY A 891 -30.65 -20.47 -7.39
CA GLY A 891 -30.77 -19.10 -6.85
C GLY A 891 -31.46 -18.13 -7.80
N THR A 892 -31.56 -16.88 -7.39
CA THR A 892 -32.16 -15.79 -8.17
C THR A 892 -31.16 -14.67 -8.41
N ARG A 893 -31.34 -13.90 -9.49
CA ARG A 893 -30.63 -12.65 -9.76
C ARG A 893 -31.63 -11.58 -10.16
N THR A 894 -31.50 -10.38 -9.60
CA THR A 894 -32.36 -9.24 -9.98
C THR A 894 -31.80 -8.56 -11.23
N VAL A 895 -32.61 -8.46 -12.27
CA VAL A 895 -32.26 -7.85 -13.56
C VAL A 895 -33.11 -6.60 -13.76
N LEU A 896 -32.47 -5.53 -14.23
CA LEU A 896 -33.11 -4.31 -14.68
C LEU A 896 -32.80 -4.14 -16.18
N ASP A 897 -33.82 -4.12 -17.01
CA ASP A 897 -33.70 -3.83 -18.45
C ASP A 897 -34.75 -2.79 -18.89
N ALA A 898 -34.78 -2.48 -20.19
CA ALA A 898 -35.79 -1.63 -20.80
C ALA A 898 -36.63 -2.45 -21.79
N GLY A 899 -37.90 -2.08 -21.96
CA GLY A 899 -38.84 -2.72 -22.88
C GLY A 899 -38.71 -2.19 -24.31
N ASP A 900 -37.48 -2.10 -24.84
CA ASP A 900 -37.18 -1.39 -26.09
C ASP A 900 -37.82 -1.98 -27.34
N ASP A 901 -38.07 -3.29 -27.34
CA ASP A 901 -38.71 -4.01 -28.44
C ASP A 901 -40.25 -4.04 -28.32
N ASP A 902 -40.80 -3.52 -27.22
CA ASP A 902 -42.24 -3.55 -26.97
C ASP A 902 -42.95 -2.37 -27.65
N ALA A 903 -44.16 -2.61 -28.16
CA ALA A 903 -44.97 -1.57 -28.78
C ALA A 903 -45.34 -0.48 -27.75
N PRO A 904 -45.41 0.80 -28.16
CA PRO A 904 -45.81 1.93 -27.30
C PRO A 904 -47.07 1.68 -26.47
N GLU A 905 -48.09 1.09 -27.10
CA GLU A 905 -49.38 0.78 -26.50
C GLU A 905 -49.22 -0.25 -25.39
N TYR A 906 -48.32 -1.23 -25.56
CA TYR A 906 -48.00 -2.21 -24.55
C TYR A 906 -47.31 -1.55 -23.35
N LEU A 907 -46.28 -0.73 -23.59
CA LEU A 907 -45.54 -0.04 -22.54
C LEU A 907 -46.47 0.84 -21.68
N VAL A 908 -47.34 1.63 -22.31
CA VAL A 908 -48.32 2.47 -21.59
C VAL A 908 -49.33 1.63 -20.82
N ASN A 909 -49.78 0.49 -21.37
CA ASN A 909 -50.74 -0.39 -20.69
C ASN A 909 -50.16 -1.14 -19.50
N GLN A 910 -48.85 -1.39 -19.46
CA GLN A 910 -48.18 -2.05 -18.33
C GLN A 910 -47.94 -1.11 -17.14
N LEU A 911 -48.07 0.21 -17.33
CA LEU A 911 -47.91 1.19 -16.25
C LEU A 911 -49.16 1.24 -15.38
N GLN A 912 -48.98 1.16 -14.05
CA GLN A 912 -50.08 1.31 -13.10
C GLN A 912 -50.67 2.72 -13.12
N ASP A 913 -49.81 3.73 -13.23
CA ASP A 913 -50.18 5.13 -13.39
C ASP A 913 -49.95 5.56 -14.84
N LYS A 914 -51.03 5.76 -15.59
CA LYS A 914 -50.96 6.17 -16.99
C LYS A 914 -50.46 7.60 -17.16
N HIS A 915 -50.65 8.47 -16.16
CA HIS A 915 -50.14 9.85 -16.21
C HIS A 915 -48.61 9.90 -16.13
N ALA A 916 -47.98 8.89 -15.52
CA ALA A 916 -46.53 8.80 -15.51
C ALA A 916 -45.93 8.69 -16.92
N ALA A 917 -46.69 8.22 -17.92
CA ALA A 917 -46.24 8.09 -19.30
C ALA A 917 -46.22 9.41 -20.08
N GLU A 918 -46.89 10.48 -19.61
CA GLU A 918 -47.09 11.72 -20.38
C GLU A 918 -45.76 12.34 -20.86
N GLY A 919 -44.77 12.44 -19.96
CA GLY A 919 -43.45 12.98 -20.31
C GLY A 919 -42.72 12.14 -21.36
N MET A 920 -42.80 10.81 -21.24
CA MET A 920 -42.22 9.86 -22.21
C MET A 920 -42.88 10.01 -23.58
N LEU A 921 -44.22 10.08 -23.63
CA LEU A 921 -44.98 10.24 -24.87
C LEU A 921 -44.58 11.53 -25.61
N LEU A 922 -44.48 12.65 -24.89
CA LEU A 922 -44.06 13.93 -25.47
C LEU A 922 -42.59 13.92 -25.92
N ALA A 923 -41.72 13.20 -25.20
CA ALA A 923 -40.31 13.05 -25.57
C ALA A 923 -40.15 12.31 -26.91
N HIS A 924 -40.86 11.19 -27.11
CA HIS A 924 -40.86 10.48 -28.38
C HIS A 924 -41.45 11.30 -29.53
N VAL A 925 -42.55 12.03 -29.29
CA VAL A 925 -43.12 12.95 -30.29
C VAL A 925 -42.07 13.95 -30.76
N ARG A 926 -41.37 14.60 -29.82
CA ARG A 926 -40.43 15.67 -30.15
C ARG A 926 -39.13 15.15 -30.76
N PHE A 927 -38.51 14.16 -30.13
CA PHE A 927 -37.10 13.85 -30.38
C PHE A 927 -36.88 12.65 -31.29
N ASP A 928 -37.79 11.69 -31.40
CA ASP A 928 -37.54 10.48 -32.23
C ASP A 928 -37.30 10.82 -33.70
N LYS A 929 -36.45 10.03 -34.36
CA LYS A 929 -36.16 10.20 -35.78
C LYS A 929 -37.42 10.02 -36.65
N PRO A 930 -37.51 10.71 -37.80
CA PRO A 930 -38.59 10.55 -38.78
C PRO A 930 -38.94 9.12 -39.18
N ASP A 931 -37.94 8.24 -39.19
CA ASP A 931 -38.03 6.84 -39.59
C ASP A 931 -38.17 5.87 -38.40
N SER A 932 -38.40 6.38 -37.18
CA SER A 932 -38.64 5.54 -35.99
C SER A 932 -39.85 4.61 -36.22
N PRO A 933 -39.71 3.28 -36.05
CA PRO A 933 -40.77 2.30 -36.34
C PRO A 933 -42.10 2.56 -35.63
N HIS A 934 -42.05 3.20 -34.47
CA HIS A 934 -43.20 3.42 -33.58
C HIS A 934 -43.70 4.86 -33.56
N LEU A 935 -43.18 5.74 -34.42
CA LEU A 935 -43.53 7.16 -34.42
C LEU A 935 -45.02 7.43 -34.61
N LEU A 936 -45.70 6.70 -35.51
CA LEU A 936 -47.15 6.81 -35.71
C LEU A 936 -47.93 6.50 -34.41
N SER A 937 -47.54 5.44 -33.72
CA SER A 937 -48.13 5.03 -32.44
C SER A 937 -47.87 6.08 -31.36
N TRP A 938 -46.65 6.62 -31.27
CA TRP A 938 -46.33 7.68 -30.31
C TRP A 938 -47.16 8.95 -30.54
N LEU A 939 -47.32 9.38 -31.79
CA LEU A 939 -48.17 10.52 -32.14
C LEU A 939 -49.64 10.28 -31.79
N GLY A 940 -50.16 9.08 -32.07
CA GLY A 940 -51.54 8.71 -31.76
C GLY A 940 -51.81 8.68 -30.25
N LEU A 941 -50.92 8.07 -29.47
CA LEU A 941 -51.03 7.99 -28.01
C LEU A 941 -50.86 9.35 -27.35
N ALA A 942 -49.99 10.21 -27.88
CA ALA A 942 -49.71 11.52 -27.32
C ALA A 942 -50.76 12.59 -27.70
N ALA A 943 -51.60 12.35 -28.71
CA ALA A 943 -52.51 13.36 -29.26
C ALA A 943 -53.47 13.98 -28.22
N SER A 944 -53.82 13.24 -27.16
CA SER A 944 -54.67 13.71 -26.07
C SER A 944 -53.89 14.17 -24.82
N VAL A 945 -52.56 14.11 -24.85
CA VAL A 945 -51.69 14.43 -23.71
C VAL A 945 -51.48 15.95 -23.61
N PRO A 946 -51.60 16.55 -22.40
CA PRO A 946 -51.27 17.96 -22.20
C PRO A 946 -49.83 18.29 -22.63
N GLY A 947 -49.67 19.29 -23.51
CA GLY A 947 -48.35 19.67 -24.04
C GLY A 947 -48.02 19.09 -25.42
N PHE A 948 -48.89 18.24 -25.98
CA PHE A 948 -48.73 17.68 -27.34
C PHE A 948 -48.50 18.75 -28.39
N ASP A 949 -49.32 19.82 -28.43
CA ASP A 949 -49.19 20.88 -29.43
C ASP A 949 -47.81 21.54 -29.44
N THR A 950 -47.19 21.66 -28.26
CA THR A 950 -45.85 22.26 -28.12
C THR A 950 -44.76 21.29 -28.61
N ALA A 951 -44.83 20.03 -28.18
CA ALA A 951 -43.88 18.99 -28.62
C ALA A 951 -43.98 18.75 -30.14
N PHE A 952 -45.21 18.71 -30.66
CA PHE A 952 -45.49 18.50 -32.08
C PHE A 952 -45.09 19.70 -32.94
N ALA A 953 -45.31 20.94 -32.47
CA ALA A 953 -44.81 22.14 -33.15
C ALA A 953 -43.28 22.17 -33.19
N ALA A 954 -42.60 21.79 -32.10
CA ALA A 954 -41.14 21.68 -32.06
C ALA A 954 -40.62 20.63 -33.05
N ARG A 955 -41.25 19.45 -33.09
CA ARG A 955 -40.95 18.41 -34.09
C ARG A 955 -41.06 18.95 -35.51
N ARG A 956 -42.14 19.66 -35.83
CA ARG A 956 -42.39 20.20 -37.18
C ARG A 956 -41.40 21.29 -37.58
N ALA A 957 -40.93 22.08 -36.63
CA ALA A 957 -39.88 23.05 -36.89
C ALA A 957 -38.54 22.35 -37.21
N HIS A 958 -38.26 21.24 -36.52
CA HIS A 958 -37.03 20.47 -36.69
C HIS A 958 -37.03 19.56 -37.93
N PHE A 959 -38.18 18.95 -38.24
CA PHE A 959 -38.41 18.07 -39.39
C PHE A 959 -39.52 18.64 -40.29
N PRO A 960 -39.24 19.67 -41.11
CA PRO A 960 -40.26 20.41 -41.84
C PRO A 960 -40.91 19.65 -43.01
N VAL A 961 -40.29 18.56 -43.50
CA VAL A 961 -40.79 17.73 -44.61
C VAL A 961 -40.76 16.26 -44.19
N GLU A 962 -41.56 15.93 -43.18
CA GLU A 962 -41.63 14.62 -42.55
C GLU A 962 -43.05 14.04 -42.67
N ILE A 963 -43.19 12.97 -43.45
CA ILE A 963 -44.49 12.44 -43.92
C ILE A 963 -45.40 11.93 -42.80
N VAL A 964 -44.86 11.34 -41.73
CA VAL A 964 -45.63 10.82 -40.60
C VAL A 964 -46.25 11.97 -39.80
N ALA A 965 -45.47 13.00 -39.46
CA ALA A 965 -46.00 14.21 -38.81
C ALA A 965 -47.00 14.94 -39.71
N MET A 966 -46.71 15.07 -41.01
CA MET A 966 -47.62 15.70 -41.96
C MET A 966 -48.93 14.92 -42.14
N ARG A 967 -48.89 13.59 -42.09
CA ARG A 967 -50.07 12.73 -42.08
C ARG A 967 -50.85 12.90 -40.78
N ALA A 968 -50.17 12.93 -39.64
CA ALA A 968 -50.80 13.20 -38.35
C ALA A 968 -51.48 14.58 -38.32
N GLU A 969 -50.95 15.60 -38.98
CA GLU A 969 -51.65 16.88 -39.13
C GLU A 969 -52.97 16.78 -39.89
N GLN A 970 -53.03 15.95 -40.93
CA GLN A 970 -54.28 15.68 -41.63
C GLN A 970 -55.24 14.93 -40.70
N ASP A 971 -54.76 13.91 -39.99
CA ASP A 971 -55.60 13.07 -39.12
C ASP A 971 -56.15 13.84 -37.90
N LEU A 972 -55.38 14.80 -37.36
CA LEU A 972 -55.75 15.61 -36.20
C LEU A 972 -56.61 16.83 -36.54
N ALA A 973 -56.45 17.39 -37.74
CA ALA A 973 -57.23 18.55 -38.18
C ALA A 973 -58.63 18.13 -38.67
N LYS A 974 -59.67 18.87 -38.27
CA LYS A 974 -61.06 18.59 -38.66
C LYS A 974 -61.71 19.80 -39.33
N GLY A 975 -62.60 19.55 -40.31
CA GLY A 975 -63.34 20.59 -41.01
C GLY A 975 -62.42 21.65 -41.66
N PRO A 976 -62.67 22.96 -41.49
CA PRO A 976 -61.85 24.01 -42.12
C PRO A 976 -60.35 23.94 -41.79
N ALA A 977 -59.98 23.43 -40.61
CA ALA A 977 -58.56 23.27 -40.25
C ALA A 977 -57.86 22.22 -41.12
N HIS A 978 -58.59 21.15 -41.50
CA HIS A 978 -58.09 20.12 -42.41
C HIS A 978 -57.80 20.71 -43.80
N ASP A 979 -58.70 21.56 -44.30
CA ASP A 979 -58.55 22.21 -45.60
C ASP A 979 -57.32 23.12 -45.64
N VAL A 980 -57.00 23.79 -44.54
CA VAL A 980 -55.78 24.60 -44.39
C VAL A 980 -54.52 23.73 -44.45
N VAL A 981 -54.49 22.61 -43.72
CA VAL A 981 -53.37 21.65 -43.77
C VAL A 981 -53.17 21.12 -45.19
N CYS A 982 -54.25 20.68 -45.83
CA CYS A 982 -54.23 20.16 -47.19
C CYS A 982 -53.80 21.19 -48.23
N SER A 983 -54.26 22.44 -48.10
CA SER A 983 -53.85 23.53 -49.00
C SER A 983 -52.35 23.84 -48.88
N ARG A 984 -51.84 23.85 -47.65
CA ARG A 984 -50.40 24.06 -47.39
C ARG A 984 -49.55 22.93 -47.95
N GLN A 985 -49.94 21.68 -47.74
CA GLN A 985 -49.22 20.51 -48.26
C GLN A 985 -49.29 20.43 -49.79
N ARG A 986 -50.40 20.87 -50.40
CA ARG A 986 -50.51 21.02 -51.87
C ARG A 986 -49.53 22.03 -52.42
N ALA A 987 -49.42 23.22 -51.80
CA ALA A 987 -48.43 24.22 -52.20
C ALA A 987 -46.98 23.69 -52.11
N LEU A 988 -46.68 22.90 -51.07
CA LEU A 988 -45.36 22.24 -50.94
C LEU A 988 -45.13 21.19 -52.05
N ALA A 989 -46.14 20.37 -52.36
CA ALA A 989 -46.06 19.38 -53.42
C ALA A 989 -45.88 20.01 -54.81
N ASP A 990 -46.59 21.11 -55.09
CA ASP A 990 -46.46 21.86 -56.35
C ASP A 990 -45.06 22.45 -56.49
N ALA A 991 -44.44 22.89 -55.38
CA ALA A 991 -43.06 23.38 -55.35
C ALA A 991 -42.01 22.25 -55.48
N SER A 992 -42.38 20.99 -55.22
CA SER A 992 -41.48 19.83 -55.21
C SER A 992 -42.07 18.61 -55.95
N PRO A 993 -42.32 18.70 -57.26
CA PRO A 993 -43.12 17.71 -58.03
C PRO A 993 -42.48 16.32 -58.17
N THR A 994 -41.22 16.15 -57.75
CA THR A 994 -40.50 14.87 -57.75
C THR A 994 -40.58 14.13 -56.42
N GLN A 995 -41.04 14.77 -55.34
CA GLN A 995 -41.14 14.15 -54.02
C GLN A 995 -42.43 13.32 -53.91
N SER A 996 -42.28 11.99 -53.81
CA SER A 996 -43.41 11.06 -53.73
C SER A 996 -44.28 11.29 -52.50
N ASP A 997 -43.67 11.65 -51.36
CA ASP A 997 -44.36 11.73 -50.07
C ASP A 997 -45.34 12.91 -50.01
N LEU A 998 -44.96 14.05 -50.58
CA LEU A 998 -45.85 15.20 -50.73
C LEU A 998 -46.98 14.90 -51.73
N ALA A 999 -46.69 14.22 -52.84
CA ALA A 999 -47.71 13.79 -53.79
C ALA A 999 -48.71 12.79 -53.17
N TYR A 1000 -48.24 11.89 -52.31
CA TYR A 1000 -49.08 10.98 -51.54
C TYR A 1000 -50.00 11.73 -50.58
N LEU A 1001 -49.46 12.68 -49.81
CA LEU A 1001 -50.24 13.50 -48.87
C LEU A 1001 -51.33 14.31 -49.57
N VAL A 1002 -51.03 14.89 -50.75
CA VAL A 1002 -52.02 15.60 -51.56
C VAL A 1002 -53.11 14.67 -52.08
N THR A 1003 -52.76 13.43 -52.44
CA THR A 1003 -53.74 12.42 -52.86
C THR A 1003 -54.64 12.02 -51.69
N ARG A 1004 -54.10 11.90 -50.48
CA ARG A 1004 -54.85 11.61 -49.25
C ARG A 1004 -55.86 12.71 -48.89
N CYS A 1005 -55.58 13.97 -49.23
CA CYS A 1005 -56.51 15.09 -49.07
C CYS A 1005 -57.75 15.04 -50.00
N MET A 1006 -57.80 14.11 -50.96
CA MET A 1006 -59.00 13.93 -51.78
C MET A 1006 -60.09 13.17 -50.98
N PRO A 1007 -61.39 13.44 -51.24
CA PRO A 1007 -62.47 12.64 -50.66
C PRO A 1007 -62.31 11.15 -51.01
N SER A 1008 -62.64 10.27 -50.06
CA SER A 1008 -62.60 8.82 -50.24
C SER A 1008 -63.53 8.38 -51.39
N GLY A 1009 -63.04 7.50 -52.26
CA GLY A 1009 -63.78 6.95 -53.40
C GLY A 1009 -62.92 6.72 -54.65
N PRO A 1010 -63.53 6.25 -55.76
CA PRO A 1010 -62.79 5.72 -56.91
C PRO A 1010 -61.79 6.68 -57.55
N ALA A 1011 -62.08 7.99 -57.53
CA ALA A 1011 -61.18 9.00 -58.08
C ALA A 1011 -59.88 9.13 -57.28
N ARG A 1012 -59.94 8.97 -55.96
CA ARG A 1012 -58.77 8.97 -55.08
C ARG A 1012 -57.98 7.67 -55.24
N ASP A 1013 -58.68 6.54 -55.33
CA ASP A 1013 -58.07 5.23 -55.48
C ASP A 1013 -57.30 5.13 -56.80
N GLN A 1014 -57.88 5.63 -57.90
CA GLN A 1014 -57.17 5.77 -59.17
C GLN A 1014 -55.91 6.62 -59.04
N LYS A 1015 -55.95 7.72 -58.27
CA LYS A 1015 -54.78 8.57 -58.06
C LYS A 1015 -53.70 7.89 -57.23
N PHE A 1016 -54.04 7.07 -56.23
CA PHE A 1016 -53.07 6.24 -55.53
C PHE A 1016 -52.42 5.21 -56.47
N ALA A 1017 -53.20 4.57 -57.35
CA ALA A 1017 -52.69 3.64 -58.35
C ALA A 1017 -51.74 4.31 -59.37
N GLU A 1018 -52.10 5.49 -59.87
CA GLU A 1018 -51.25 6.32 -60.74
C GLU A 1018 -49.95 6.73 -60.03
N GLY A 1019 -50.05 7.12 -58.76
CA GLY A 1019 -48.92 7.46 -57.91
C GLY A 1019 -47.97 6.28 -57.72
N TYR A 1020 -48.47 5.09 -57.41
CA TYR A 1020 -47.62 3.91 -57.24
C TYR A 1020 -46.93 3.49 -58.55
N LYS A 1021 -47.64 3.59 -59.69
CA LYS A 1021 -47.02 3.36 -61.02
C LYS A 1021 -45.90 4.36 -61.32
N ARG A 1022 -46.07 5.62 -60.93
CA ARG A 1022 -45.07 6.68 -61.13
C ARG A 1022 -43.89 6.56 -60.16
N TRP A 1023 -44.14 6.15 -58.92
CA TRP A 1023 -43.13 5.98 -57.86
C TRP A 1023 -43.19 4.56 -57.28
N PRO A 1024 -42.68 3.55 -58.00
CA PRO A 1024 -42.79 2.15 -57.60
C PRO A 1024 -42.01 1.81 -56.32
N ASP A 1025 -41.02 2.62 -55.95
CA ASP A 1025 -40.27 2.49 -54.70
C ASP A 1025 -40.88 3.27 -53.52
N SER A 1026 -41.96 4.04 -53.72
CA SER A 1026 -42.58 4.82 -52.64
C SER A 1026 -43.34 3.90 -51.68
N PRO A 1027 -42.93 3.79 -50.40
CA PRO A 1027 -43.58 2.88 -49.46
C PRO A 1027 -45.02 3.29 -49.12
N TRP A 1028 -45.33 4.58 -49.14
CA TRP A 1028 -46.67 5.09 -48.81
C TRP A 1028 -47.68 4.89 -49.94
N PHE A 1029 -47.27 5.14 -51.20
CA PHE A 1029 -48.09 4.77 -52.35
C PHE A 1029 -48.22 3.25 -52.49
N ALA A 1030 -47.15 2.49 -52.23
CA ALA A 1030 -47.23 1.03 -52.21
C ALA A 1030 -48.22 0.52 -51.15
N ASN A 1031 -48.19 1.08 -49.94
CA ASN A 1031 -49.12 0.70 -48.88
C ASN A 1031 -50.58 1.03 -49.25
N ALA A 1032 -50.87 2.22 -49.78
CA ALA A 1032 -52.21 2.58 -50.23
C ALA A 1032 -52.70 1.74 -51.41
N ALA A 1033 -51.84 1.51 -52.41
CA ALA A 1033 -52.14 0.63 -53.53
C ALA A 1033 -52.39 -0.81 -53.06
N ALA A 1034 -51.63 -1.30 -52.09
CA ALA A 1034 -51.82 -2.64 -51.54
C ALA A 1034 -53.19 -2.81 -50.87
N SER A 1035 -53.65 -1.81 -50.12
CA SER A 1035 -55.00 -1.82 -49.53
C SER A 1035 -56.08 -1.86 -50.61
N MET A 1036 -55.99 -0.97 -51.62
CA MET A 1036 -56.92 -0.91 -52.75
C MET A 1036 -56.98 -2.22 -53.56
N GLU A 1037 -55.83 -2.77 -53.96
CA GLU A 1037 -55.76 -4.05 -54.69
C GLU A 1037 -56.37 -5.19 -53.86
N GLY A 1038 -56.23 -5.14 -52.53
CA GLY A 1038 -56.85 -6.08 -51.61
C GLY A 1038 -58.39 -6.01 -51.59
N GLU A 1039 -58.97 -4.81 -51.64
CA GLU A 1039 -60.43 -4.61 -51.71
C GLU A 1039 -61.04 -5.21 -52.98
N HIS A 1040 -60.34 -5.11 -54.10
CA HIS A 1040 -60.74 -5.65 -55.41
C HIS A 1040 -60.31 -7.11 -55.65
N ALA A 1041 -59.88 -7.82 -54.61
CA ALA A 1041 -59.47 -9.22 -54.67
C ALA A 1041 -58.22 -9.51 -55.53
N ASN A 1042 -57.41 -8.50 -55.87
CA ASN A 1042 -56.13 -8.64 -56.58
C ASN A 1042 -54.98 -8.96 -55.62
N TYR A 1043 -55.11 -10.07 -54.88
CA TYR A 1043 -54.24 -10.38 -53.73
C TYR A 1043 -52.75 -10.50 -54.08
N GLN A 1044 -52.41 -10.94 -55.29
CA GLN A 1044 -51.01 -11.05 -55.72
C GLN A 1044 -50.36 -9.68 -55.92
N ALA A 1045 -51.10 -8.71 -56.48
CA ALA A 1045 -50.63 -7.33 -56.60
C ALA A 1045 -50.55 -6.65 -55.22
N ALA A 1046 -51.55 -6.87 -54.36
CA ALA A 1046 -51.56 -6.37 -52.98
C ALA A 1046 -50.36 -6.90 -52.17
N PHE A 1047 -50.03 -8.18 -52.29
CA PHE A 1047 -48.88 -8.79 -51.63
C PHE A 1047 -47.56 -8.15 -52.07
N ALA A 1048 -47.35 -7.99 -53.39
CA ALA A 1048 -46.14 -7.37 -53.92
C ALA A 1048 -45.98 -5.92 -53.44
N ALA A 1049 -47.07 -5.14 -53.39
CA ALA A 1049 -47.06 -3.77 -52.92
C ALA A 1049 -46.77 -3.66 -51.41
N TYR A 1050 -47.35 -4.54 -50.56
CA TYR A 1050 -46.98 -4.59 -49.14
C TYR A 1050 -45.52 -4.97 -48.91
N GLN A 1051 -44.90 -5.83 -49.74
CA GLN A 1051 -43.47 -6.12 -49.65
C GLN A 1051 -42.59 -4.89 -49.92
N VAL A 1052 -43.00 -4.03 -50.85
CA VAL A 1052 -42.32 -2.74 -51.09
C VAL A 1052 -42.46 -1.84 -49.86
N ALA A 1053 -43.67 -1.66 -49.33
CA ALA A 1053 -43.88 -0.85 -48.13
C ALA A 1053 -43.05 -1.35 -46.93
N MET A 1054 -43.01 -2.68 -46.73
CA MET A 1054 -42.28 -3.35 -45.67
C MET A 1054 -40.76 -3.15 -45.77
N SER A 1055 -40.20 -3.23 -46.98
CA SER A 1055 -38.76 -3.12 -47.20
C SER A 1055 -38.26 -1.69 -47.22
N LYS A 1056 -39.07 -0.73 -47.72
CA LYS A 1056 -38.65 0.65 -47.97
C LYS A 1056 -38.99 1.65 -46.85
N SER A 1057 -39.82 1.30 -45.87
CA SER A 1057 -40.15 2.17 -44.73
C SER A 1057 -40.07 1.41 -43.40
N LEU A 1058 -39.26 1.92 -42.46
CA LEU A 1058 -39.19 1.40 -41.10
C LEU A 1058 -40.50 1.60 -40.33
N VAL A 1059 -41.18 2.73 -40.57
CA VAL A 1059 -42.46 3.09 -39.94
C VAL A 1059 -43.59 2.16 -40.39
N LEU A 1060 -43.66 1.85 -41.69
CA LEU A 1060 -44.73 0.99 -42.23
C LEU A 1060 -44.40 -0.50 -42.10
N ARG A 1061 -43.14 -0.87 -41.83
CA ARG A 1061 -42.69 -2.26 -41.80
C ARG A 1061 -43.52 -3.16 -40.90
N PRO A 1062 -43.80 -2.83 -39.62
CA PRO A 1062 -44.53 -3.73 -38.74
C PRO A 1062 -45.95 -4.03 -39.24
N GLY A 1063 -46.65 -3.01 -39.73
CA GLY A 1063 -48.01 -3.14 -40.28
C GLY A 1063 -48.03 -3.85 -41.62
N ALA A 1064 -47.16 -3.45 -42.55
CA ALA A 1064 -47.07 -4.06 -43.88
C ALA A 1064 -46.63 -5.53 -43.82
N ALA A 1065 -45.72 -5.89 -42.90
CA ALA A 1065 -45.31 -7.27 -42.67
C ALA A 1065 -46.48 -8.17 -42.22
N LEU A 1066 -47.33 -7.68 -41.31
CA LEU A 1066 -48.52 -8.40 -40.86
C LEU A 1066 -49.48 -8.65 -42.03
N GLN A 1067 -49.79 -7.61 -42.81
CA GLN A 1067 -50.72 -7.73 -43.95
C GLN A 1067 -50.14 -8.59 -45.08
N ALA A 1068 -48.84 -8.46 -45.38
CA ALA A 1068 -48.16 -9.30 -46.36
C ALA A 1068 -48.18 -10.78 -45.95
N LEU A 1069 -47.97 -11.10 -44.67
CA LEU A 1069 -48.03 -12.47 -44.18
C LEU A 1069 -49.45 -13.06 -44.33
N ARG A 1070 -50.51 -12.29 -44.07
CA ARG A 1070 -51.90 -12.74 -44.30
C ARG A 1070 -52.14 -13.12 -45.76
N LEU A 1071 -51.73 -12.26 -46.68
CA LEU A 1071 -51.87 -12.53 -48.11
C LEU A 1071 -51.00 -13.71 -48.56
N LEU A 1072 -49.79 -13.86 -48.02
CA LEU A 1072 -48.93 -15.00 -48.32
C LEU A 1072 -49.53 -16.32 -47.80
N ARG A 1073 -50.14 -16.31 -46.61
CA ARG A 1073 -50.87 -17.46 -46.06
C ARG A 1073 -52.06 -17.87 -46.93
N LEU A 1074 -52.69 -16.92 -47.63
CA LEU A 1074 -53.75 -17.20 -48.60
C LEU A 1074 -53.19 -17.71 -49.95
N LEU A 1075 -52.17 -17.05 -50.50
CA LEU A 1075 -51.63 -17.32 -51.84
C LEU A 1075 -50.71 -18.54 -51.89
N ASN A 1076 -49.83 -18.71 -50.91
CA ASN A 1076 -48.85 -19.80 -50.81
C ASN A 1076 -48.58 -20.18 -49.34
N PRO A 1077 -49.44 -21.05 -48.74
CA PRO A 1077 -49.33 -21.44 -47.35
C PRO A 1077 -47.99 -22.10 -46.97
N ALA A 1078 -47.35 -22.80 -47.92
CA ALA A 1078 -46.07 -23.46 -47.68
C ALA A 1078 -44.93 -22.44 -47.53
N ALA A 1079 -44.89 -21.44 -48.41
CA ALA A 1079 -43.93 -20.34 -48.32
C ALA A 1079 -44.15 -19.50 -47.05
N ALA A 1080 -45.42 -19.26 -46.67
CA ALA A 1080 -45.76 -18.54 -45.44
C ALA A 1080 -45.15 -19.20 -44.20
N ARG A 1081 -45.25 -20.53 -44.05
CA ARG A 1081 -44.67 -21.26 -42.90
C ARG A 1081 -43.14 -21.19 -42.87
N GLN A 1082 -42.48 -21.21 -44.03
CA GLN A 1082 -41.02 -21.11 -44.09
C GLN A 1082 -40.53 -19.70 -43.72
N GLN A 1083 -41.27 -18.67 -44.13
CA GLN A 1083 -40.86 -17.27 -43.95
C GLN A 1083 -41.42 -16.60 -42.69
N GLN A 1084 -42.28 -17.29 -41.91
CA GLN A 1084 -42.93 -16.70 -40.74
C GLN A 1084 -41.94 -16.11 -39.73
N GLY A 1085 -40.75 -16.70 -39.57
CA GLY A 1085 -39.69 -16.16 -38.71
C GLY A 1085 -39.11 -14.83 -39.20
N ASP A 1086 -39.08 -14.61 -40.52
CA ASP A 1086 -38.62 -13.35 -41.11
C ASP A 1086 -39.65 -12.25 -40.89
N PHE A 1087 -40.94 -12.57 -41.06
CA PHE A 1087 -42.04 -11.65 -40.75
C PHE A 1087 -42.16 -11.36 -39.25
N ALA A 1088 -41.89 -12.34 -38.37
CA ALA A 1088 -41.84 -12.14 -36.92
C ALA A 1088 -40.73 -11.16 -36.50
N ARG A 1089 -39.57 -11.19 -37.18
CA ARG A 1089 -38.51 -10.18 -36.97
C ARG A 1089 -38.87 -8.80 -37.52
N ALA A 1090 -39.70 -8.74 -38.55
CA ALA A 1090 -40.14 -7.48 -39.15
C ALA A 1090 -41.33 -6.84 -38.40
N SER A 1091 -42.07 -7.60 -37.60
CA SER A 1091 -43.26 -7.15 -36.88
C SER A 1091 -43.43 -7.88 -35.55
N PRO A 1092 -43.28 -7.17 -34.41
CA PRO A 1092 -43.57 -7.73 -33.09
C PRO A 1092 -44.99 -8.30 -32.98
N ALA A 1093 -45.96 -7.67 -33.66
CA ALA A 1093 -47.33 -8.17 -33.71
C ALA A 1093 -47.43 -9.56 -34.35
N VAL A 1094 -46.65 -9.82 -35.42
CA VAL A 1094 -46.56 -11.15 -36.03
C VAL A 1094 -45.92 -12.14 -35.05
N SER A 1095 -44.81 -11.76 -34.41
CA SER A 1095 -44.15 -12.61 -33.42
C SER A 1095 -45.13 -13.05 -32.32
N ASN A 1096 -45.89 -12.11 -31.77
CA ASN A 1096 -46.86 -12.36 -30.71
C ASN A 1096 -48.05 -13.22 -31.17
N ILE A 1097 -48.62 -12.94 -32.35
CA ILE A 1097 -49.77 -13.70 -32.85
C ILE A 1097 -49.39 -15.15 -33.19
N LEU A 1098 -48.18 -15.39 -33.69
CA LEU A 1098 -47.69 -16.74 -33.98
C LEU A 1098 -47.54 -17.62 -32.72
N LEU A 1099 -47.37 -17.03 -31.53
CA LEU A 1099 -47.35 -17.76 -30.26
C LEU A 1099 -48.70 -18.39 -29.91
N ALA A 1100 -49.78 -18.00 -30.61
CA ALA A 1100 -51.12 -18.50 -30.39
C ALA A 1100 -51.68 -19.29 -31.59
N GLU A 1101 -50.86 -19.55 -32.62
CA GLU A 1101 -51.22 -20.44 -33.72
C GLU A 1101 -51.17 -21.93 -33.29
N PRO A 1102 -51.89 -22.82 -33.99
CA PRO A 1102 -51.94 -24.25 -33.65
C PRO A 1102 -50.55 -24.90 -33.59
N GLY A 1103 -50.30 -25.66 -32.52
CA GLY A 1103 -49.00 -26.31 -32.26
C GLY A 1103 -48.02 -25.49 -31.41
N ALA A 1104 -48.36 -24.26 -31.03
CA ALA A 1104 -47.62 -23.49 -30.03
C ALA A 1104 -47.78 -24.07 -28.61
N ALA A 1105 -46.78 -23.88 -27.76
CA ALA A 1105 -46.85 -24.28 -26.35
C ALA A 1105 -47.91 -23.43 -25.62
N VAL A 1106 -48.79 -24.08 -24.84
CA VAL A 1106 -49.87 -23.39 -24.13
C VAL A 1106 -49.28 -22.46 -23.06
N PRO A 1107 -49.41 -21.13 -23.19
CA PRO A 1107 -48.83 -20.20 -22.23
C PRO A 1107 -49.64 -20.21 -20.92
N ASN A 1108 -48.98 -19.85 -19.81
CA ASN A 1108 -49.67 -19.48 -18.58
C ASN A 1108 -50.19 -18.04 -18.71
N GLY A 1109 -51.45 -17.77 -18.37
CA GLY A 1109 -52.06 -16.43 -18.41
C GLY A 1109 -53.26 -16.27 -19.37
N PRO A 1110 -53.69 -15.03 -19.67
CA PRO A 1110 -54.96 -14.74 -20.35
C PRO A 1110 -55.10 -15.32 -21.76
N GLY A 1111 -54.00 -15.43 -22.52
CA GLY A 1111 -54.02 -15.99 -23.88
C GLY A 1111 -54.20 -17.52 -23.96
N ARG A 1112 -54.16 -18.22 -22.81
CA ARG A 1112 -54.30 -19.68 -22.73
C ARG A 1112 -55.60 -20.20 -23.35
N SER A 1113 -56.70 -19.50 -23.12
CA SER A 1113 -58.02 -19.88 -23.64
C SER A 1113 -58.08 -19.80 -25.17
N LEU A 1114 -57.43 -18.80 -25.78
CA LEU A 1114 -57.36 -18.65 -27.23
C LEU A 1114 -56.49 -19.73 -27.88
N VAL A 1115 -55.38 -20.13 -27.27
CA VAL A 1115 -54.57 -21.25 -27.78
C VAL A 1115 -55.34 -22.57 -27.69
N MET A 1116 -56.05 -22.83 -26.59
CA MET A 1116 -56.93 -24.00 -26.46
C MET A 1116 -58.04 -24.01 -27.53
N LEU A 1117 -58.66 -22.86 -27.78
CA LEU A 1117 -59.67 -22.67 -28.81
C LEU A 1117 -59.08 -23.00 -30.20
N SER A 1118 -57.88 -22.50 -30.50
CA SER A 1118 -57.18 -22.75 -31.77
C SER A 1118 -56.86 -24.24 -32.03
N ASN A 1119 -56.63 -25.01 -30.96
CA ASN A 1119 -56.36 -26.44 -31.01
C ASN A 1119 -57.63 -27.31 -31.04
N GLY A 1120 -58.81 -26.69 -31.12
CA GLY A 1120 -60.11 -27.40 -31.14
C GLY A 1120 -60.63 -27.85 -29.78
N GLN A 1121 -60.00 -27.42 -28.67
CA GLN A 1121 -60.41 -27.76 -27.30
C GLN A 1121 -61.48 -26.77 -26.79
N LEU A 1122 -62.67 -26.80 -27.39
CA LEU A 1122 -63.68 -25.74 -27.23
C LEU A 1122 -64.18 -25.57 -25.77
N ASP A 1123 -64.54 -26.66 -25.09
CA ASP A 1123 -65.04 -26.59 -23.71
C ASP A 1123 -63.95 -26.21 -22.70
N ASP A 1124 -62.72 -26.70 -22.90
CA ASP A 1124 -61.55 -26.35 -22.08
C ASP A 1124 -61.18 -24.87 -22.25
N ALA A 1125 -61.25 -24.34 -23.46
CA ALA A 1125 -61.01 -22.93 -23.76
C ALA A 1125 -61.99 -22.01 -23.01
N VAL A 1126 -63.29 -22.34 -23.05
CA VAL A 1126 -64.33 -21.59 -22.34
C VAL A 1126 -64.14 -21.69 -20.82
N THR A 1127 -63.72 -22.86 -20.32
CA THR A 1127 -63.44 -23.06 -18.89
C THR A 1127 -62.23 -22.24 -18.45
N ALA A 1128 -61.15 -22.24 -19.25
CA ALA A 1128 -59.95 -21.45 -18.98
C ALA A 1128 -60.19 -19.94 -19.05
N ALA A 1129 -61.17 -19.49 -19.85
CA ALA A 1129 -61.56 -18.09 -19.93
C ALA A 1129 -62.49 -17.64 -18.78
N ALA A 1130 -62.99 -18.56 -17.95
CA ALA A 1130 -63.93 -18.22 -16.88
C ALA A 1130 -63.31 -17.23 -15.89
N ASN A 1131 -64.09 -16.22 -15.48
CA ASN A 1131 -63.66 -15.11 -14.61
C ASN A 1131 -62.55 -14.21 -15.19
N THR A 1132 -62.31 -14.28 -16.50
CA THR A 1132 -61.45 -13.32 -17.21
C THR A 1132 -62.32 -12.33 -18.01
N PRO A 1133 -61.80 -11.12 -18.32
CA PRO A 1133 -62.48 -10.19 -19.23
C PRO A 1133 -62.78 -10.77 -20.62
N MET A 1134 -62.10 -11.87 -21.01
CA MET A 1134 -62.26 -12.51 -22.32
C MET A 1134 -63.35 -13.59 -22.36
N ALA A 1135 -64.05 -13.86 -21.25
CA ALA A 1135 -65.02 -14.95 -21.14
C ALA A 1135 -66.11 -14.89 -22.23
N GLY A 1136 -66.71 -13.70 -22.44
CA GLY A 1136 -67.73 -13.48 -23.47
C GLY A 1136 -67.20 -13.66 -24.89
N HIS A 1137 -66.03 -13.09 -25.19
CA HIS A 1137 -65.36 -13.22 -26.50
C HIS A 1137 -65.08 -14.68 -26.85
N VAL A 1138 -64.42 -15.41 -25.95
CA VAL A 1138 -64.06 -16.83 -26.15
C VAL A 1138 -65.32 -17.69 -26.31
N LEU A 1139 -66.39 -17.42 -25.55
CA LEU A 1139 -67.65 -18.16 -25.68
C LEU A 1139 -68.31 -17.97 -27.05
N ARG A 1140 -68.35 -16.75 -27.60
CA ARG A 1140 -68.91 -16.47 -28.94
C ARG A 1140 -68.11 -17.17 -30.04
N LEU A 1141 -66.78 -17.13 -29.97
CA LEU A 1141 -65.94 -17.87 -30.91
C LEU A 1141 -66.08 -19.40 -30.77
N ALA A 1142 -66.14 -19.92 -29.54
CA ALA A 1142 -66.31 -21.35 -29.29
C ALA A 1142 -67.67 -21.87 -29.79
N ALA A 1143 -68.76 -21.12 -29.59
CA ALA A 1143 -70.09 -21.49 -30.09
C ALA A 1143 -70.19 -21.48 -31.62
N SER A 1144 -69.42 -20.61 -32.27
CA SER A 1144 -69.32 -20.50 -33.73
C SER A 1144 -68.30 -21.44 -34.37
N SER A 1145 -67.61 -22.26 -33.58
CA SER A 1145 -66.59 -23.20 -34.05
C SER A 1145 -67.16 -24.47 -34.67
N GLN A 1146 -66.42 -25.06 -35.61
CA GLN A 1146 -66.72 -26.39 -36.14
C GLN A 1146 -66.60 -27.43 -35.03
N GLY A 1147 -67.64 -28.26 -34.85
CA GLY A 1147 -67.72 -29.21 -33.73
C GLY A 1147 -68.31 -28.64 -32.43
N ALA A 1148 -68.76 -27.38 -32.41
CA ALA A 1148 -69.39 -26.79 -31.22
C ALA A 1148 -70.67 -27.53 -30.79
N SER A 1149 -70.72 -27.92 -29.51
CA SER A 1149 -71.85 -28.63 -28.92
C SER A 1149 -73.12 -27.76 -28.87
N THR A 1150 -74.29 -28.41 -28.83
CA THR A 1150 -75.58 -27.71 -28.64
C THR A 1150 -75.60 -26.94 -27.32
N ALA A 1151 -74.89 -27.42 -26.29
CA ALA A 1151 -74.75 -26.75 -25.00
C ALA A 1151 -73.94 -25.44 -25.10
N LEU A 1152 -72.83 -25.41 -25.85
CA LEU A 1152 -72.05 -24.19 -26.07
C LEU A 1152 -72.86 -23.13 -26.83
N ARG A 1153 -73.58 -23.54 -27.89
CA ARG A 1153 -74.46 -22.64 -28.64
C ARG A 1153 -75.58 -22.06 -27.78
N ALA A 1154 -76.21 -22.89 -26.95
CA ALA A 1154 -77.25 -22.44 -26.02
C ALA A 1154 -76.72 -21.49 -24.93
N ARG A 1155 -75.45 -21.62 -24.53
CA ARG A 1155 -74.79 -20.70 -23.59
C ARG A 1155 -74.48 -19.35 -24.24
N ALA A 1156 -73.95 -19.34 -25.46
CA ALA A 1156 -73.70 -18.10 -26.20
C ALA A 1156 -74.99 -17.31 -26.45
N ALA A 1157 -76.10 -17.98 -26.80
CA ALA A 1157 -77.40 -17.33 -27.02
C ALA A 1157 -78.01 -16.67 -25.76
N ARG A 1158 -77.46 -16.91 -24.56
CA ARG A 1158 -77.89 -16.28 -23.30
C ARG A 1158 -76.98 -15.13 -22.87
N LEU A 1159 -75.92 -14.83 -23.62
CA LEU A 1159 -75.06 -13.70 -23.32
C LEU A 1159 -75.85 -12.39 -23.42
N PRO A 1160 -75.60 -11.42 -22.51
CA PRO A 1160 -76.07 -10.05 -22.70
C PRO A 1160 -75.59 -9.49 -24.06
N PRO A 1161 -76.41 -8.68 -24.77
CA PRO A 1161 -76.06 -8.12 -26.09
C PRO A 1161 -74.80 -7.25 -26.13
N SER A 1162 -74.28 -6.81 -24.99
CA SER A 1162 -73.04 -6.01 -24.90
C SER A 1162 -71.82 -6.83 -24.47
N GLU A 1163 -71.99 -8.10 -24.10
CA GLU A 1163 -70.90 -8.92 -23.56
C GLU A 1163 -70.12 -9.64 -24.66
N GLY A 1164 -68.80 -9.49 -24.65
CA GLY A 1164 -67.90 -10.11 -25.61
C GLY A 1164 -68.04 -9.58 -27.03
N ILE A 1165 -68.53 -8.34 -27.21
CA ILE A 1165 -68.63 -7.64 -28.49
C ILE A 1165 -67.34 -6.87 -28.75
N ASP A 1166 -66.64 -7.26 -29.81
CA ASP A 1166 -65.44 -6.61 -30.34
C ASP A 1166 -65.35 -6.79 -31.85
N GLU A 1167 -64.29 -6.29 -32.47
CA GLU A 1167 -64.08 -6.34 -33.93
C GLU A 1167 -64.07 -7.77 -34.50
N GLN A 1168 -63.74 -8.79 -33.70
CA GLN A 1168 -63.69 -10.19 -34.15
C GLN A 1168 -65.04 -10.90 -33.99
N THR A 1169 -65.85 -10.53 -32.98
CA THR A 1169 -67.13 -11.21 -32.67
C THR A 1169 -68.37 -10.46 -33.14
N VAL A 1170 -68.29 -9.16 -33.45
CA VAL A 1170 -69.46 -8.33 -33.80
C VAL A 1170 -70.28 -8.88 -34.97
N TRP A 1171 -69.62 -9.41 -36.00
CA TRP A 1171 -70.31 -10.01 -37.15
C TRP A 1171 -70.98 -11.34 -36.82
N LEU A 1172 -70.44 -12.10 -35.87
CA LEU A 1172 -71.07 -13.32 -35.34
C LEU A 1172 -72.31 -12.96 -34.53
N ALA A 1173 -72.22 -11.95 -33.66
CA ALA A 1173 -73.36 -11.45 -32.88
C ALA A 1173 -74.50 -10.96 -33.78
N ILE A 1174 -74.18 -10.18 -34.83
CA ILE A 1174 -75.17 -9.75 -35.82
C ILE A 1174 -75.76 -10.95 -36.56
N ALA A 1175 -74.95 -11.97 -36.91
CA ALA A 1175 -75.43 -13.19 -37.56
C ALA A 1175 -76.42 -13.96 -36.67
N GLU A 1176 -76.12 -14.07 -35.37
CA GLU A 1176 -76.95 -14.71 -34.32
C GLU A 1176 -78.27 -13.96 -34.04
N GLY A 1177 -78.41 -12.73 -34.53
CA GLY A 1177 -79.67 -11.97 -34.52
C GLY A 1177 -79.66 -10.71 -33.65
N GLU A 1178 -78.50 -10.29 -33.15
CA GLU A 1178 -78.38 -9.04 -32.39
C GLU A 1178 -78.58 -7.80 -33.27
N ASP A 1179 -79.13 -6.73 -32.67
CA ASP A 1179 -79.45 -5.48 -33.37
C ASP A 1179 -78.18 -4.64 -33.62
N ALA A 1180 -77.89 -4.40 -34.91
CA ALA A 1180 -76.78 -3.57 -35.35
C ALA A 1180 -76.89 -2.10 -34.89
N GLY A 1181 -78.10 -1.64 -34.52
CA GLY A 1181 -78.33 -0.31 -33.96
C GLY A 1181 -78.03 -0.18 -32.46
N SER A 1182 -77.71 -1.27 -31.76
CA SER A 1182 -77.40 -1.22 -30.32
C SER A 1182 -76.11 -0.41 -30.06
N PRO A 1183 -76.02 0.40 -28.98
CA PRO A 1183 -74.88 1.29 -28.77
C PRO A 1183 -73.51 0.60 -28.77
N ALA A 1184 -73.42 -0.62 -28.21
CA ALA A 1184 -72.18 -1.40 -28.16
C ALA A 1184 -71.75 -1.87 -29.56
N ILE A 1185 -72.67 -2.38 -30.37
CA ILE A 1185 -72.40 -2.83 -31.73
C ILE A 1185 -72.17 -1.65 -32.66
N ALA A 1186 -73.01 -0.61 -32.59
CA ALA A 1186 -72.90 0.59 -33.41
C ALA A 1186 -71.54 1.29 -33.23
N ALA A 1187 -71.02 1.35 -31.99
CA ALA A 1187 -69.69 1.90 -31.72
C ALA A 1187 -68.57 1.08 -32.38
N VAL A 1188 -68.64 -0.25 -32.33
CA VAL A 1188 -67.67 -1.13 -33.00
C VAL A 1188 -67.78 -1.02 -34.53
N LEU A 1189 -69.00 -0.98 -35.08
CA LEU A 1189 -69.22 -0.81 -36.52
C LEU A 1189 -68.73 0.55 -37.03
N GLU A 1190 -68.95 1.62 -36.26
CA GLU A 1190 -68.42 2.95 -36.59
C GLU A 1190 -66.89 2.97 -36.58
N ASN A 1191 -66.27 2.25 -35.64
CA ASN A 1191 -64.81 2.10 -35.60
C ASN A 1191 -64.27 1.31 -36.81
N ILE A 1192 -64.92 0.20 -37.18
CA ILE A 1192 -64.56 -0.58 -38.39
C ILE A 1192 -64.65 0.31 -39.64
N GLU A 1193 -65.74 1.08 -39.79
CA GLU A 1193 -65.90 1.97 -40.95
C GLU A 1193 -64.81 3.06 -41.00
N LYS A 1194 -64.39 3.60 -39.84
CA LYS A 1194 -63.29 4.57 -39.73
C LYS A 1194 -61.91 3.96 -39.98
N GLU A 1195 -61.68 2.73 -39.51
CA GLU A 1195 -60.37 2.06 -39.59
C GLU A 1195 -59.94 1.83 -41.04
N TYR A 1196 -60.86 1.36 -41.89
CA TYR A 1196 -60.54 1.04 -43.28
C TYR A 1196 -60.62 2.23 -44.24
N ASP A 1197 -61.24 3.35 -43.85
CA ASP A 1197 -61.50 4.51 -44.73
C ASP A 1197 -62.19 4.10 -46.06
N THR A 1198 -63.10 3.11 -45.97
CA THR A 1198 -63.85 2.53 -47.09
C THR A 1198 -65.36 2.73 -46.86
N PRO A 1199 -65.93 3.90 -47.24
CA PRO A 1199 -67.34 4.18 -47.03
C PRO A 1199 -68.27 3.14 -47.68
N GLY A 1200 -69.23 2.63 -46.91
CA GLY A 1200 -70.19 1.62 -47.30
C GLY A 1200 -69.74 0.17 -47.07
N ALA A 1201 -68.56 -0.07 -46.50
CA ALA A 1201 -68.05 -1.43 -46.24
C ALA A 1201 -68.94 -2.18 -45.23
N VAL A 1202 -69.32 -1.56 -44.10
CA VAL A 1202 -70.24 -2.15 -43.12
C VAL A 1202 -71.58 -2.51 -43.76
N ALA A 1203 -72.14 -1.61 -44.58
CA ALA A 1203 -73.42 -1.85 -45.25
C ALA A 1203 -73.36 -3.02 -46.25
N LYS A 1204 -72.23 -3.18 -46.95
CA LYS A 1204 -71.98 -4.33 -47.83
C LYS A 1204 -71.91 -5.66 -47.06
N VAL A 1205 -71.25 -5.68 -45.90
CA VAL A 1205 -71.20 -6.88 -45.04
C VAL A 1205 -72.58 -7.22 -44.47
N GLN A 1206 -73.35 -6.22 -44.02
CA GLN A 1206 -74.73 -6.43 -43.58
C GLN A 1206 -75.60 -7.01 -44.71
N ARG A 1207 -75.45 -6.52 -45.95
CA ARG A 1207 -76.12 -7.07 -47.14
C ARG A 1207 -75.68 -8.51 -47.41
N PHE A 1208 -74.39 -8.82 -47.28
CA PHE A 1208 -73.87 -10.19 -47.38
C PHE A 1208 -74.53 -11.13 -46.37
N LEU A 1209 -74.67 -10.71 -45.10
CA LEU A 1209 -75.33 -11.52 -44.06
C LEU A 1209 -76.81 -11.73 -44.35
N ALA A 1210 -77.52 -10.70 -44.81
CA ALA A 1210 -78.92 -10.81 -45.21
C ALA A 1210 -79.13 -11.79 -46.38
N LEU A 1211 -78.27 -11.73 -47.41
CA LEU A 1211 -78.30 -12.66 -48.54
C LEU A 1211 -77.90 -14.08 -48.12
N SER A 1212 -76.96 -14.23 -47.21
CA SER A 1212 -76.57 -15.53 -46.65
C SER A 1212 -77.72 -16.19 -45.88
N ARG A 1213 -78.51 -15.43 -45.10
CA ARG A 1213 -79.73 -15.94 -44.45
C ARG A 1213 -80.76 -16.49 -45.44
N SER A 1214 -80.86 -15.88 -46.63
CA SER A 1214 -81.76 -16.31 -47.69
C SER A 1214 -81.29 -17.57 -48.45
N GLY A 1215 -80.09 -18.08 -48.17
CA GLY A 1215 -79.51 -19.26 -48.82
C GLY A 1215 -78.84 -18.99 -50.17
N ASN A 1216 -78.73 -17.74 -50.61
CA ASN A 1216 -78.12 -17.36 -51.90
C ASN A 1216 -76.64 -17.00 -51.74
N ALA A 1217 -75.77 -18.01 -51.67
CA ALA A 1217 -74.33 -17.83 -51.46
C ALA A 1217 -73.63 -17.05 -52.59
N VAL A 1218 -74.06 -17.21 -53.85
CA VAL A 1218 -73.45 -16.53 -55.01
C VAL A 1218 -73.73 -15.03 -54.97
N ALA A 1219 -74.98 -14.63 -54.75
CA ALA A 1219 -75.33 -13.21 -54.63
C ALA A 1219 -74.74 -12.58 -53.37
N ALA A 1220 -74.63 -13.35 -52.28
CA ALA A 1220 -73.94 -12.89 -51.07
C ALA A 1220 -72.48 -12.55 -51.39
N GLU A 1221 -71.73 -13.45 -52.03
CA GLU A 1221 -70.32 -13.22 -52.36
C GLU A 1221 -70.09 -12.00 -53.26
N GLN A 1222 -70.96 -11.77 -54.25
CA GLN A 1222 -70.92 -10.57 -55.09
C GLN A 1222 -71.12 -9.26 -54.32
N ALA A 1223 -71.85 -9.29 -53.19
CA ALA A 1223 -72.07 -8.10 -52.37
C ALA A 1223 -70.80 -7.62 -51.64
N LEU A 1224 -69.74 -8.44 -51.57
CA LEU A 1224 -68.48 -8.13 -50.91
C LEU A 1224 -67.42 -7.50 -51.84
N ASP A 1225 -67.76 -7.15 -53.08
CA ASP A 1225 -66.84 -6.41 -53.95
C ASP A 1225 -66.50 -5.03 -53.36
N GLY A 1226 -65.22 -4.64 -53.40
CA GLY A 1226 -64.72 -3.43 -52.75
C GLY A 1226 -64.91 -3.45 -51.22
N VAL A 1227 -64.82 -4.62 -50.59
CA VAL A 1227 -64.73 -4.80 -49.13
C VAL A 1227 -63.31 -5.27 -48.80
N PRO A 1228 -62.62 -4.68 -47.81
CA PRO A 1228 -61.28 -5.08 -47.41
C PRO A 1228 -61.17 -6.58 -47.12
N PHE A 1229 -60.03 -7.19 -47.48
CA PHE A 1229 -59.84 -8.64 -47.43
C PHE A 1229 -59.98 -9.24 -46.02
N LEU A 1230 -59.65 -8.49 -44.96
CA LEU A 1230 -59.82 -8.92 -43.56
C LEU A 1230 -61.31 -8.94 -43.18
N LEU A 1231 -62.03 -7.87 -43.51
CA LEU A 1231 -63.47 -7.77 -43.28
C LEU A 1231 -64.26 -8.78 -44.13
N ARG A 1232 -63.81 -9.07 -45.34
CA ARG A 1232 -64.32 -10.16 -46.20
C ARG A 1232 -64.14 -11.53 -45.52
N ALA A 1233 -62.99 -11.77 -44.87
CA ALA A 1233 -62.76 -13.00 -44.11
C ALA A 1233 -63.69 -13.13 -42.91
N GLN A 1234 -63.90 -12.04 -42.15
CA GLN A 1234 -64.87 -12.00 -41.04
C GLN A 1234 -66.31 -12.21 -41.52
N ALA A 1235 -66.68 -11.60 -42.65
CA ALA A 1235 -67.98 -11.83 -43.29
C ALA A 1235 -68.16 -13.32 -43.63
N TYR A 1236 -67.14 -13.97 -44.22
CA TYR A 1236 -67.18 -15.41 -44.50
C TYR A 1236 -67.29 -16.29 -43.25
N ILE A 1237 -66.69 -15.90 -42.13
CA ILE A 1237 -66.89 -16.59 -40.83
C ILE A 1237 -68.37 -16.54 -40.44
N ALA A 1238 -68.96 -15.34 -40.40
CA ALA A 1238 -70.35 -15.15 -40.01
C ALA A 1238 -71.35 -15.78 -41.00
N GLY A 1239 -71.08 -15.68 -42.31
CA GLY A 1239 -71.85 -16.37 -43.35
C GLY A 1239 -71.76 -17.90 -43.25
N SER A 1240 -70.58 -18.43 -42.89
CA SER A 1240 -70.40 -19.87 -42.66
C SER A 1240 -71.14 -20.36 -41.41
N HIS A 1241 -71.24 -19.52 -40.38
CA HIS A 1241 -72.08 -19.78 -39.20
C HIS A 1241 -73.57 -19.88 -39.59
N LEU A 1242 -74.08 -18.93 -40.40
CA LEU A 1242 -75.48 -18.90 -40.85
C LEU A 1242 -75.87 -20.08 -41.76
N LEU A 1243 -75.01 -20.46 -42.70
CA LEU A 1243 -75.31 -21.49 -43.70
C LEU A 1243 -74.98 -22.91 -43.22
N GLY A 1244 -74.13 -23.08 -42.20
CA GLY A 1244 -73.67 -24.38 -41.72
C GLY A 1244 -72.95 -25.16 -42.82
N ASP A 1245 -73.35 -26.40 -43.05
CA ASP A 1245 -72.76 -27.27 -44.09
C ASP A 1245 -73.10 -26.81 -45.52
N ARG A 1246 -74.08 -25.91 -45.69
CA ARG A 1246 -74.43 -25.31 -47.00
C ARG A 1246 -73.50 -24.18 -47.41
N ALA A 1247 -72.59 -23.75 -46.54
CA ALA A 1247 -71.62 -22.70 -46.86
C ALA A 1247 -70.58 -23.20 -47.88
N PRO A 1248 -70.22 -22.41 -48.90
CA PRO A 1248 -69.16 -22.76 -49.83
C PRO A 1248 -67.85 -23.11 -49.09
N PRO A 1249 -67.17 -24.23 -49.42
CA PRO A 1249 -65.92 -24.62 -48.76
C PRO A 1249 -64.82 -23.55 -48.83
N ASN A 1250 -64.79 -22.79 -49.93
CA ASN A 1250 -63.82 -21.72 -50.16
C ASN A 1250 -63.91 -20.59 -49.13
N TRP A 1251 -65.08 -20.34 -48.52
CA TRP A 1251 -65.23 -19.31 -47.48
C TRP A 1251 -64.39 -19.62 -46.23
N ARG A 1252 -64.40 -20.89 -45.79
CA ARG A 1252 -63.58 -21.36 -44.66
C ARG A 1252 -62.09 -21.39 -45.01
N ILE A 1253 -61.75 -21.79 -46.24
CA ILE A 1253 -60.36 -21.80 -46.72
C ILE A 1253 -59.80 -20.37 -46.73
N TYR A 1254 -60.55 -19.43 -47.29
CA TYR A 1254 -60.17 -18.02 -47.34
C TYR A 1254 -60.00 -17.43 -45.94
N ALA A 1255 -61.00 -17.64 -45.06
CA ALA A 1255 -60.95 -17.12 -43.70
C ALA A 1255 -59.76 -17.69 -42.91
N ARG A 1256 -59.43 -18.97 -43.08
CA ARG A 1256 -58.26 -19.60 -42.45
C ARG A 1256 -56.92 -19.08 -43.00
N GLY A 1257 -56.86 -18.70 -44.27
CA GLY A 1257 -55.66 -18.10 -44.88
C GLY A 1257 -55.41 -16.68 -44.39
N ILE A 1258 -56.46 -15.86 -44.29
CA ILE A 1258 -56.35 -14.45 -43.94
C ILE A 1258 -56.32 -14.20 -42.43
N LEU A 1259 -57.18 -14.84 -41.65
CA LEU A 1259 -57.29 -14.63 -40.19
C LEU A 1259 -56.33 -15.55 -39.44
N PHE A 1260 -55.68 -15.03 -38.39
CA PHE A 1260 -54.92 -15.84 -37.45
C PHE A 1260 -55.86 -16.51 -36.44
N ALA A 1261 -55.37 -17.52 -35.74
CA ALA A 1261 -56.18 -18.37 -34.88
C ALA A 1261 -56.85 -17.62 -33.73
N VAL A 1262 -56.22 -16.56 -33.22
CA VAL A 1262 -56.79 -15.69 -32.16
C VAL A 1262 -57.94 -14.81 -32.64
N GLU A 1263 -58.18 -14.72 -33.95
CA GLU A 1263 -59.12 -13.77 -34.55
C GLU A 1263 -60.38 -14.45 -35.10
N ARG A 1264 -60.48 -15.77 -34.96
CA ARG A 1264 -61.53 -16.57 -35.61
C ARG A 1264 -61.94 -17.75 -34.75
N PRO A 1265 -63.16 -18.28 -34.95
CA PRO A 1265 -63.53 -19.58 -34.39
C PRO A 1265 -62.67 -20.71 -34.98
N TYR A 1266 -62.64 -21.86 -34.32
CA TYR A 1266 -61.98 -23.06 -34.84
C TYR A 1266 -62.73 -23.56 -36.09
N LEU A 1267 -62.02 -23.66 -37.22
CA LEU A 1267 -62.59 -24.02 -38.54
C LEU A 1267 -62.15 -25.40 -39.05
N GLY A 1268 -61.54 -26.23 -38.19
CA GLY A 1268 -60.97 -27.53 -38.58
C GLY A 1268 -59.56 -27.49 -39.15
#